data_AF-A0A0R3RYA3-F1
#
_entry.id   AF-A0A0R3RYA3-F1
#
_cell.length_a   1.000
_cell.length_b   1.000
_cell.length_c   1.000
_cell.angle_alpha   90.00
_cell.angle_beta   90.00
_cell.angle_gamma   90.00
#
_symmetry.space_group_name_H-M   'P 1'
#
loop_
_entity.id
_entity.type
_entity.pdbx_description
1 polymer ?
#
loop_
_entity_poly.entity_id
_entity_poly.type
_entity_poly.pdbx_seq_one_letter_code
_entity_poly.pdbx_strand_id
1 'polypeptide(L)'
;MELYLLLGLICFSAVSAKTYFKEEFSDDEWENRWIKSKHKDDFGKWEISHGKFYGDAVKDKGLKTTQDAKFYSIGAKFDKSFSNKGKSLVIQFSVKHEQDIDCGGGYIKLMASDANLEDFHGETPYHIMFGPDICGPGTKKVHVIFHYKGRNHMIKKDIRCKDDIFTHLYTLIVNPDNTYEVQIDGEKVESGELEADWDFLPPKKIKDPDAKKPEDWDEREYIDDEDDKKPEDWDKPEHIPDPDAKKPEDWDDEMDGEWEPPMVDNPEYKGEWKPKQKKNPAYKGKWIHPEIDNSEYTPDDNLYVYEDIGAIGFDLWQVKSGTIFDDIIVTDSVEEAKKFGEKTLKKTKEGEKKMKEKQDEEEEKKRKEEEEKKKEEDKEDDEKDEEEMGEDEKKKDSEEHDELYVNSKIYFQEQFKDGDGWKDRWVLSEYRSDYGKFNLSYGQFYNDPKEDLGLTTTEDVKNYAISAKFPKFSNKDKMLIIQYAVKRFTLPDDDCGGLYIKLMRSDLDQKQFNGETPYEIMFGPDICGIYSRKIHAIFRYNNSYYHCNSFLSLIGDELSHVYTLILYPNNTIEIFADYVERISGDLEDHYDFLKPRRIMDPNVDKPADWVDEEFIPDPNDKKPDDWDQPEFILNLDVKKPDDWDEEWDGEWEPPGMVNPDYKGEWTPKEIPNPAYRGEWIHPEIDNPNYVPDPNLYLHDNIGAIGIEVWQVNSSTIYDNIIITDSIEEAKKFAALTLDGTRKGEEKMKKEFDEKLQREEEEKEKKEENLKEEEEKKEEASLNQKQEKEERKEKEESEESKPNIIQEEKEELKVDSERELRNDEENELKEDKEGKKSKREMDKKERWKDDSRKEEL
;
A
#
# COMPACT_ATOMS: atom_id res chain seq x y z
N MET A 1 -56.02 -39.92 48.27
CA MET A 1 -55.92 -40.67 47.01
C MET A 1 -56.22 -39.69 45.90
N GLU A 2 -55.22 -39.47 45.03
CA GLU A 2 -55.32 -38.93 43.66
C GLU A 2 -55.90 -37.50 43.51
N LEU A 3 -55.44 -36.62 42.62
CA LEU A 3 -54.82 -36.82 41.32
C LEU A 3 -53.94 -35.61 40.92
N TYR A 4 -52.95 -35.91 40.09
CA TYR A 4 -51.87 -35.09 39.54
C TYR A 4 -52.27 -34.01 38.51
N LEU A 5 -51.27 -33.15 38.24
CA LEU A 5 -50.74 -32.74 36.92
C LEU A 5 -51.01 -31.28 36.48
N LEU A 6 -49.95 -30.45 36.52
CA LEU A 6 -49.71 -29.39 35.55
C LEU A 6 -48.21 -29.00 35.57
N LEU A 7 -47.47 -29.57 34.63
CA LEU A 7 -46.12 -29.18 34.23
C LEU A 7 -46.22 -28.87 32.73
N GLY A 8 -46.13 -27.59 32.38
CA GLY A 8 -46.08 -27.12 30.99
C GLY A 8 -44.65 -27.18 30.47
N LEU A 9 -44.40 -28.05 29.50
CA LEU A 9 -43.18 -28.19 28.72
C LEU A 9 -42.96 -26.97 27.81
N ILE A 10 -41.87 -26.23 28.02
CA ILE A 10 -41.24 -25.41 26.98
C ILE A 10 -40.24 -26.32 26.26
N CYS A 11 -40.60 -26.77 25.05
CA CYS A 11 -39.67 -27.45 24.17
C CYS A 11 -38.72 -26.42 23.54
N PHE A 12 -37.48 -26.36 24.03
CA PHE A 12 -36.38 -25.79 23.26
C PHE A 12 -36.12 -26.73 22.07
N SER A 13 -36.41 -26.26 20.85
CA SER A 13 -35.91 -26.88 19.64
C SER A 13 -34.40 -26.66 19.57
N ALA A 14 -33.61 -27.68 19.92
CA ALA A 14 -32.19 -27.69 19.64
C ALA A 14 -32.00 -27.72 18.11
N VAL A 15 -31.61 -26.60 17.52
CA VAL A 15 -31.15 -26.55 16.14
C VAL A 15 -29.84 -27.34 16.09
N SER A 16 -29.86 -28.52 15.47
CA SER A 16 -28.66 -29.33 15.28
C SER A 16 -27.80 -28.68 14.20
N ALA A 17 -26.61 -28.18 14.57
CA ALA A 17 -25.58 -27.80 13.61
C ALA A 17 -25.19 -29.02 12.75
N LYS A 18 -25.02 -28.83 11.44
CA LYS A 18 -24.64 -29.89 10.52
C LYS A 18 -23.31 -29.56 9.86
N THR A 19 -22.31 -30.39 10.15
CA THR A 19 -21.03 -30.39 9.43
C THR A 19 -21.17 -31.19 8.14
N TYR A 20 -20.79 -30.58 7.02
CA TYR A 20 -20.85 -31.19 5.68
C TYR A 20 -19.52 -31.79 5.26
N PHE A 21 -18.43 -31.13 5.62
CA PHE A 21 -17.08 -31.61 5.39
C PHE A 21 -16.19 -31.25 6.58
N LYS A 22 -15.26 -32.14 6.90
CA LYS A 22 -14.30 -31.94 7.98
C LYS A 22 -13.03 -32.75 7.74
N GLU A 23 -11.87 -32.12 7.85
CA GLU A 23 -10.56 -32.74 7.70
C GLU A 23 -9.59 -32.16 8.74
N GLU A 24 -8.86 -33.04 9.44
CA GLU A 24 -7.86 -32.72 10.49
C GLU A 24 -6.53 -33.45 10.23
N PHE A 25 -6.40 -34.19 9.10
CA PHE A 25 -5.21 -34.96 8.67
C PHE A 25 -4.50 -35.79 9.77
N SER A 26 -5.28 -36.24 10.76
CA SER A 26 -4.79 -36.93 11.96
C SER A 26 -4.62 -38.44 11.76
N ASP A 27 -5.01 -38.95 10.58
CA ASP A 27 -4.90 -40.34 10.17
C ASP A 27 -4.08 -40.49 8.87
N ASP A 28 -3.47 -41.65 8.67
CA ASP A 28 -2.69 -41.97 7.45
C ASP A 28 -3.59 -42.37 6.26
N GLU A 29 -4.93 -42.32 6.41
CA GLU A 29 -5.91 -42.71 5.37
C GLU A 29 -6.36 -41.51 4.51
N TRP A 30 -5.81 -40.31 4.73
CA TRP A 30 -6.13 -39.10 3.97
C TRP A 30 -5.96 -39.29 2.45
N GLU A 31 -5.02 -40.13 1.99
CA GLU A 31 -4.82 -40.44 0.56
C GLU A 31 -6.02 -41.15 -0.08
N ASN A 32 -6.89 -41.77 0.73
CA ASN A 32 -8.14 -42.34 0.24
C ASN A 32 -9.25 -41.29 0.11
N ARG A 33 -9.17 -40.19 0.86
CA ARG A 33 -10.15 -39.09 0.85
C ARG A 33 -9.81 -38.02 -0.18
N TRP A 34 -8.52 -37.75 -0.39
CA TRP A 34 -8.01 -36.71 -1.26
C TRP A 34 -7.45 -37.27 -2.57
N ILE A 35 -8.02 -36.81 -3.68
CA ILE A 35 -7.69 -37.23 -5.04
C ILE A 35 -6.74 -36.21 -5.65
N LYS A 36 -5.55 -36.67 -6.04
CA LYS A 36 -4.54 -35.88 -6.77
C LYS A 36 -4.96 -35.78 -8.24
N SER A 37 -4.87 -34.57 -8.81
CA SER A 37 -5.20 -34.35 -10.21
C SER A 37 -4.20 -35.02 -11.15
N LYS A 38 -4.69 -35.52 -12.28
CA LYS A 38 -3.95 -36.10 -13.41
C LYS A 38 -4.00 -35.21 -14.65
N HIS A 39 -4.53 -33.98 -14.53
CA HIS A 39 -4.60 -33.01 -15.63
C HIS A 39 -3.22 -32.70 -16.22
N LYS A 40 -2.18 -32.71 -15.38
CA LYS A 40 -0.78 -32.44 -15.75
C LYS A 40 0.17 -33.39 -15.05
N ASP A 41 1.20 -33.85 -15.76
CA ASP A 41 2.15 -34.84 -15.23
C ASP A 41 3.18 -34.25 -14.25
N ASP A 42 3.31 -32.93 -14.17
CA ASP A 42 4.38 -32.25 -13.45
C ASP A 42 3.93 -31.53 -12.17
N PHE A 43 2.72 -31.81 -11.67
CA PHE A 43 2.21 -31.27 -10.41
C PHE A 43 3.13 -31.60 -9.22
N GLY A 44 3.19 -30.67 -8.26
CA GLY A 44 3.94 -30.81 -7.03
C GLY A 44 3.37 -31.89 -6.11
N LYS A 45 4.24 -32.48 -5.29
CA LYS A 45 3.87 -33.54 -4.35
C LYS A 45 3.36 -32.98 -3.03
N TRP A 46 2.32 -33.63 -2.51
CA TRP A 46 1.77 -33.36 -1.19
C TRP A 46 2.32 -34.35 -0.15
N GLU A 47 2.66 -33.85 1.04
CA GLU A 47 3.05 -34.65 2.20
C GLU A 47 2.25 -34.24 3.44
N ILE A 48 2.11 -35.12 4.42
CA ILE A 48 1.61 -34.72 5.74
C ILE A 48 2.78 -34.32 6.61
N SER A 49 2.74 -33.11 7.17
CA SER A 49 3.80 -32.58 8.01
C SER A 49 3.25 -31.59 9.03
N HIS A 50 3.94 -31.48 10.16
CA HIS A 50 3.71 -30.43 11.17
C HIS A 50 4.69 -29.25 11.02
N GLY A 51 5.49 -29.23 9.95
CA GLY A 51 6.54 -28.23 9.73
C GLY A 51 7.71 -28.35 10.71
N LYS A 52 8.68 -27.42 10.64
CA LYS A 52 9.86 -27.37 11.54
C LYS A 52 9.50 -26.97 12.97
N PHE A 53 8.44 -26.19 13.16
CA PHE A 53 7.95 -25.76 14.47
C PHE A 53 6.44 -25.93 14.55
N TYR A 54 5.94 -26.30 15.72
CA TYR A 54 4.53 -26.65 15.96
C TYR A 54 4.19 -26.51 17.44
N GLY A 55 2.89 -26.48 17.77
CA GLY A 55 2.42 -26.54 19.15
C GLY A 55 2.23 -27.98 19.65
N ASP A 56 1.72 -28.86 18.80
CA ASP A 56 1.48 -30.27 19.08
C ASP A 56 1.78 -31.11 17.82
N ALA A 57 2.81 -31.96 17.90
CA ALA A 57 3.31 -32.75 16.76
C ALA A 57 2.28 -33.71 16.13
N VAL A 58 1.20 -34.04 16.87
CA VAL A 58 0.15 -34.95 16.39
C VAL A 58 -1.03 -34.17 15.83
N LYS A 59 -1.37 -33.04 16.44
CA LYS A 59 -2.55 -32.26 16.04
C LYS A 59 -2.28 -31.23 14.95
N ASP A 60 -1.06 -30.70 14.86
CA ASP A 60 -0.70 -29.70 13.85
C ASP A 60 -0.20 -30.35 12.55
N LYS A 61 -0.58 -31.61 12.31
CA LYS A 61 -0.24 -32.30 11.07
C LYS A 61 -1.21 -31.85 9.98
N GLY A 62 -0.71 -31.15 8.98
CA GLY A 62 -1.50 -30.73 7.83
C GLY A 62 -0.92 -31.19 6.50
N LEU A 63 -1.68 -30.94 5.45
CA LEU A 63 -1.29 -31.18 4.07
C LEU A 63 -0.30 -30.10 3.61
N LYS A 64 0.93 -30.51 3.30
CA LYS A 64 2.05 -29.63 2.99
C LYS A 64 2.52 -29.74 1.53
N THR A 65 2.86 -28.60 0.93
CA THR A 65 3.54 -28.51 -0.36
C THR A 65 5.04 -28.76 -0.21
N THR A 66 5.69 -29.47 -1.13
CA THR A 66 7.07 -29.99 -0.93
C THR A 66 8.13 -29.51 -1.90
N GLN A 67 7.73 -28.99 -3.06
CA GLN A 67 8.59 -28.63 -4.19
C GLN A 67 8.36 -27.19 -4.65
N ASP A 68 9.43 -26.43 -4.78
CA ASP A 68 9.41 -25.04 -5.22
C ASP A 68 9.04 -24.92 -6.71
N ALA A 69 8.47 -23.78 -7.10
CA ALA A 69 8.05 -23.42 -8.45
C ALA A 69 7.16 -24.48 -9.11
N LYS A 70 6.13 -24.93 -8.40
CA LYS A 70 5.20 -25.95 -8.87
C LYS A 70 3.74 -25.54 -8.70
N PHE A 71 2.92 -26.02 -9.63
CA PHE A 71 1.48 -26.08 -9.45
C PHE A 71 1.13 -27.29 -8.59
N TYR A 72 0.14 -27.14 -7.73
CA TYR A 72 -0.37 -28.17 -6.85
C TYR A 72 -1.87 -28.30 -7.07
N SER A 73 -2.36 -29.51 -7.29
CA SER A 73 -3.79 -29.75 -7.48
C SER A 73 -4.24 -31.02 -6.76
N ILE A 74 -5.17 -30.86 -5.82
CA ILE A 74 -5.75 -31.96 -5.03
C ILE A 74 -7.15 -31.57 -4.55
N GLY A 75 -8.08 -32.52 -4.51
CA GLY A 75 -9.43 -32.27 -4.01
C GLY A 75 -10.05 -33.45 -3.29
N ALA A 76 -11.10 -33.20 -2.52
CA ALA A 76 -11.88 -34.20 -1.81
C ALA A 76 -13.38 -34.02 -2.11
N LYS A 77 -14.10 -35.15 -2.20
CA LYS A 77 -15.57 -35.14 -2.33
C LYS A 77 -16.24 -35.19 -0.97
N PHE A 78 -17.41 -34.60 -0.87
CA PHE A 78 -18.24 -34.68 0.32
C PHE A 78 -19.04 -35.99 0.29
N ASP A 79 -19.37 -36.52 1.47
CA ASP A 79 -20.18 -37.73 1.57
C ASP A 79 -21.56 -37.57 0.92
N LYS A 80 -22.11 -36.35 1.01
CA LYS A 80 -23.37 -35.96 0.41
C LYS A 80 -23.30 -34.51 -0.04
N SER A 81 -23.78 -34.24 -1.25
CA SER A 81 -23.96 -32.87 -1.67
C SER A 81 -25.09 -32.19 -0.91
N PHE A 82 -25.05 -30.87 -0.85
CA PHE A 82 -26.05 -30.07 -0.16
C PHE A 82 -26.21 -28.70 -0.81
N SER A 83 -27.32 -28.03 -0.52
CA SER A 83 -27.54 -26.62 -0.83
C SER A 83 -27.50 -25.81 0.46
N ASN A 84 -26.93 -24.61 0.39
CA ASN A 84 -26.98 -23.63 1.48
C ASN A 84 -28.25 -22.77 1.46
N LYS A 85 -29.26 -23.08 0.63
CA LYS A 85 -30.52 -22.33 0.60
C LYS A 85 -31.17 -22.25 1.98
N GLY A 86 -31.42 -21.02 2.46
CA GLY A 86 -32.03 -20.75 3.76
C GLY A 86 -31.13 -21.04 4.97
N LYS A 87 -29.83 -21.26 4.77
CA LYS A 87 -28.85 -21.55 5.83
C LYS A 87 -27.56 -20.77 5.59
N SER A 88 -26.86 -20.40 6.66
CA SER A 88 -25.51 -19.86 6.50
C SER A 88 -24.57 -20.94 5.97
N LEU A 89 -23.60 -20.53 5.14
CA LEU A 89 -22.48 -21.36 4.70
C LEU A 89 -21.22 -20.85 5.38
N VAL A 90 -20.54 -21.72 6.13
CA VAL A 90 -19.28 -21.39 6.78
C VAL A 90 -18.18 -22.28 6.23
N ILE A 91 -17.13 -21.67 5.68
CA ILE A 91 -15.92 -22.32 5.19
C ILE A 91 -14.77 -21.84 6.05
N GLN A 92 -14.10 -22.75 6.74
CA GLN A 92 -12.97 -22.42 7.61
C GLN A 92 -11.83 -23.41 7.39
N PHE A 93 -10.60 -22.91 7.33
CA PHE A 93 -9.38 -23.70 7.25
C PHE A 93 -8.18 -22.92 7.79
N SER A 94 -7.14 -23.63 8.21
CA SER A 94 -5.89 -23.03 8.64
C SER A 94 -4.82 -23.11 7.55
N VAL A 95 -3.99 -22.06 7.48
CA VAL A 95 -2.86 -21.95 6.55
C VAL A 95 -1.64 -21.52 7.34
N LYS A 96 -0.51 -22.16 7.08
CA LYS A 96 0.79 -21.79 7.61
C LYS A 96 1.82 -21.69 6.49
N HIS A 97 2.45 -20.54 6.35
CA HIS A 97 3.53 -20.31 5.37
C HIS A 97 4.91 -20.41 6.03
N GLU A 98 5.34 -21.62 6.34
CA GLU A 98 6.54 -21.88 7.15
C GLU A 98 7.85 -21.29 6.57
N GLN A 99 7.93 -21.12 5.25
CA GLN A 99 9.15 -20.72 4.53
C GLN A 99 9.20 -19.24 4.13
N ASP A 100 8.31 -18.40 4.68
CA ASP A 100 8.17 -16.99 4.29
C ASP A 100 7.94 -16.86 2.77
N ILE A 101 6.70 -17.18 2.38
CA ILE A 101 6.31 -17.28 0.97
C ILE A 101 6.38 -15.90 0.30
N ASP A 102 7.09 -15.82 -0.81
CA ASP A 102 7.28 -14.60 -1.59
C ASP A 102 6.23 -14.47 -2.70
N CYS A 103 5.92 -15.58 -3.39
CA CYS A 103 4.80 -15.67 -4.31
C CYS A 103 4.18 -17.07 -4.33
N GLY A 104 2.92 -17.18 -3.92
CA GLY A 104 2.06 -18.34 -4.08
C GLY A 104 0.68 -18.19 -3.44
N GLY A 105 -0.24 -19.02 -3.90
CA GLY A 105 -1.60 -19.08 -3.39
C GLY A 105 -1.70 -19.96 -2.14
N GLY A 106 -2.61 -19.59 -1.25
CA GLY A 106 -3.02 -20.34 -0.06
C GLY A 106 -4.54 -20.46 0.08
N TYR A 107 -5.27 -20.42 -1.04
CA TYR A 107 -6.74 -20.44 -1.06
C TYR A 107 -7.34 -21.83 -1.34
N ILE A 108 -8.60 -21.99 -0.97
CA ILE A 108 -9.38 -23.20 -1.20
C ILE A 108 -10.51 -22.93 -2.19
N LYS A 109 -10.83 -23.90 -3.05
CA LYS A 109 -11.95 -23.85 -4.00
C LYS A 109 -13.06 -24.80 -3.53
N LEU A 110 -14.28 -24.28 -3.42
CA LEU A 110 -15.51 -25.04 -3.16
C LEU A 110 -16.22 -25.29 -4.50
N MET A 111 -16.61 -26.53 -4.78
CA MET A 111 -17.08 -26.98 -6.09
C MET A 111 -18.39 -27.78 -6.00
N ALA A 112 -19.03 -27.95 -7.16
CA ALA A 112 -20.18 -28.82 -7.34
C ALA A 112 -19.83 -30.30 -7.15
N SER A 113 -20.85 -31.14 -6.94
CA SER A 113 -20.66 -32.57 -6.65
C SER A 113 -20.20 -33.39 -7.87
N ASP A 114 -20.51 -32.92 -9.07
CA ASP A 114 -20.14 -33.50 -10.35
C ASP A 114 -18.72 -33.15 -10.79
N ALA A 115 -18.00 -32.30 -10.05
CA ALA A 115 -16.62 -31.93 -10.32
C ALA A 115 -15.72 -33.17 -10.50
N ASN A 116 -14.94 -33.17 -11.58
CA ASN A 116 -13.99 -34.22 -11.90
C ASN A 116 -12.65 -33.96 -11.20
N LEU A 117 -12.45 -34.54 -10.02
CA LEU A 117 -11.24 -34.32 -9.23
C LEU A 117 -9.98 -34.96 -9.85
N GLU A 118 -10.13 -35.95 -10.73
CA GLU A 118 -8.98 -36.49 -11.47
C GLU A 118 -8.47 -35.54 -12.56
N ASP A 119 -9.29 -34.58 -12.98
CA ASP A 119 -8.96 -33.57 -13.99
C ASP A 119 -9.12 -32.16 -13.40
N PHE A 120 -8.73 -31.97 -12.14
CA PHE A 120 -8.87 -30.70 -11.43
C PHE A 120 -7.72 -29.75 -11.76
N HIS A 121 -8.03 -28.51 -12.15
CA HIS A 121 -7.06 -27.49 -12.58
C HIS A 121 -7.59 -26.05 -12.43
N GLY A 122 -6.79 -25.07 -12.86
CA GLY A 122 -7.07 -23.63 -12.86
C GLY A 122 -8.47 -23.22 -13.30
N GLU A 123 -8.94 -23.79 -14.40
CA GLU A 123 -10.18 -23.42 -15.08
C GLU A 123 -11.37 -24.30 -14.66
N THR A 124 -11.16 -25.26 -13.77
CA THR A 124 -12.27 -26.10 -13.27
C THR A 124 -13.33 -25.19 -12.62
N PRO A 125 -14.61 -25.28 -13.04
CA PRO A 125 -15.67 -24.49 -12.45
C PRO A 125 -15.78 -24.71 -10.95
N TYR A 126 -15.80 -23.61 -10.19
CA TYR A 126 -15.98 -23.61 -8.74
C TYR A 126 -17.11 -22.65 -8.36
N HIS A 127 -17.69 -22.84 -7.18
CA HIS A 127 -18.68 -21.93 -6.61
C HIS A 127 -18.02 -20.78 -5.87
N ILE A 128 -17.07 -21.08 -5.00
CA ILE A 128 -16.38 -20.09 -4.16
C ILE A 128 -14.89 -20.39 -4.16
N MET A 129 -14.05 -19.38 -4.36
CA MET A 129 -12.62 -19.43 -4.06
C MET A 129 -12.33 -18.49 -2.88
N PHE A 130 -11.73 -19.03 -1.82
CA PHE A 130 -11.52 -18.30 -0.58
C PHE A 130 -10.15 -18.59 0.04
N GLY A 131 -9.39 -17.53 0.38
CA GLY A 131 -8.17 -17.65 1.19
C GLY A 131 -7.04 -16.71 0.77
N PRO A 132 -5.90 -16.76 1.48
CA PRO A 132 -4.75 -15.89 1.22
C PRO A 132 -4.13 -16.14 -0.16
N ASP A 133 -3.65 -15.07 -0.78
CA ASP A 133 -2.82 -15.09 -1.98
C ASP A 133 -1.75 -14.01 -1.86
N ILE A 134 -0.49 -14.47 -1.87
CA ILE A 134 0.69 -13.66 -1.62
C ILE A 134 1.52 -13.69 -2.89
N CYS A 135 1.82 -12.56 -3.50
CA CYS A 135 2.77 -12.46 -4.60
C CYS A 135 3.44 -11.07 -4.62
N GLY A 136 4.65 -11.04 -4.07
CA GLY A 136 5.42 -9.82 -3.87
C GLY A 136 4.78 -8.84 -2.88
N PRO A 137 5.34 -7.62 -2.75
CA PRO A 137 4.81 -6.61 -1.85
C PRO A 137 3.46 -6.02 -2.32
N GLY A 138 3.13 -6.14 -3.62
CA GLY A 138 1.92 -5.55 -4.21
C GLY A 138 0.67 -6.44 -4.14
N THR A 139 0.80 -7.74 -3.89
CA THR A 139 -0.34 -8.68 -3.88
C THR A 139 -0.33 -9.47 -2.59
N LYS A 140 -0.91 -8.95 -1.50
CA LYS A 140 -1.03 -9.63 -0.20
C LYS A 140 -2.46 -9.59 0.30
N LYS A 141 -3.35 -10.33 -0.36
CA LYS A 141 -4.80 -10.22 -0.14
C LYS A 141 -5.45 -11.57 0.07
N VAL A 142 -6.59 -11.56 0.75
CA VAL A 142 -7.49 -12.70 0.85
C VAL A 142 -8.45 -12.63 -0.31
N HIS A 143 -8.36 -13.59 -1.23
CA HIS A 143 -9.36 -13.72 -2.29
C HIS A 143 -10.68 -14.20 -1.70
N VAL A 144 -11.76 -13.55 -2.13
CA VAL A 144 -13.13 -13.99 -1.93
C VAL A 144 -13.83 -13.83 -3.27
N ILE A 145 -13.90 -14.93 -4.02
CA ILE A 145 -14.42 -14.95 -5.38
C ILE A 145 -15.65 -15.83 -5.41
N PHE A 146 -16.77 -15.26 -5.86
CA PHE A 146 -18.03 -15.99 -6.04
C PHE A 146 -18.29 -16.20 -7.53
N HIS A 147 -18.67 -17.42 -7.90
CA HIS A 147 -19.17 -17.73 -9.22
C HIS A 147 -20.66 -17.46 -9.29
N TYR A 148 -21.09 -16.61 -10.22
CA TYR A 148 -22.49 -16.25 -10.42
C TYR A 148 -22.75 -16.04 -11.92
N LYS A 149 -23.85 -16.63 -12.43
CA LYS A 149 -24.29 -16.55 -13.85
C LYS A 149 -23.17 -16.80 -14.87
N GLY A 150 -22.28 -17.77 -14.62
CA GLY A 150 -21.22 -18.17 -15.53
C GLY A 150 -19.96 -17.28 -15.51
N ARG A 151 -19.86 -16.33 -14.56
CA ARG A 151 -18.68 -15.47 -14.37
C ARG A 151 -18.19 -15.54 -12.92
N ASN A 152 -16.89 -15.31 -12.74
CA ASN A 152 -16.25 -15.22 -11.44
C ASN A 152 -16.15 -13.75 -11.04
N HIS A 153 -16.77 -13.38 -9.93
CA HIS A 153 -16.77 -12.01 -9.42
C HIS A 153 -15.80 -11.90 -8.25
N MET A 154 -14.82 -11.02 -8.39
CA MET A 154 -13.87 -10.68 -7.33
C MET A 154 -14.45 -9.64 -6.38
N ILE A 155 -14.09 -9.71 -5.11
CA ILE A 155 -14.44 -8.70 -4.12
C ILE A 155 -13.80 -7.35 -4.47
N LYS A 156 -14.55 -6.26 -4.30
CA LYS A 156 -14.04 -4.88 -4.53
C LYS A 156 -13.13 -4.39 -3.42
N LYS A 157 -13.36 -4.86 -2.19
CA LYS A 157 -12.59 -4.50 -1.00
C LYS A 157 -11.26 -5.25 -0.98
N ASP A 158 -10.21 -4.55 -0.56
CA ASP A 158 -8.89 -5.16 -0.36
C ASP A 158 -8.76 -5.70 1.07
N ILE A 159 -8.81 -7.02 1.23
CA ILE A 159 -8.68 -7.70 2.52
C ILE A 159 -7.24 -8.16 2.68
N ARG A 160 -6.46 -7.48 3.51
CA ARG A 160 -5.05 -7.85 3.75
C ARG A 160 -4.93 -9.21 4.43
N CYS A 161 -4.17 -10.12 3.81
CA CYS A 161 -3.85 -11.41 4.44
C CYS A 161 -2.69 -11.27 5.43
N LYS A 162 -2.57 -12.24 6.35
CA LYS A 162 -1.37 -12.40 7.17
C LYS A 162 -0.26 -13.02 6.32
N ASP A 163 0.92 -12.47 6.42
CA ASP A 163 2.11 -12.83 5.65
C ASP A 163 3.27 -13.29 6.55
N ASP A 164 2.98 -13.59 7.82
CA ASP A 164 3.96 -14.16 8.73
C ASP A 164 4.06 -15.69 8.60
N ILE A 165 5.02 -16.28 9.30
CA ILE A 165 5.34 -17.72 9.21
C ILE A 165 4.45 -18.61 10.10
N PHE A 166 3.56 -18.02 10.91
CA PHE A 166 2.72 -18.75 11.86
C PHE A 166 1.45 -19.27 11.21
N THR A 167 0.74 -20.14 11.93
CA THR A 167 -0.54 -20.67 11.50
C THR A 167 -1.65 -19.63 11.71
N HIS A 168 -2.40 -19.35 10.65
CA HIS A 168 -3.58 -18.48 10.69
C HIS A 168 -4.85 -19.21 10.28
N LEU A 169 -5.96 -18.90 10.94
CA LEU A 169 -7.28 -19.46 10.63
C LEU A 169 -8.08 -18.48 9.77
N TYR A 170 -8.48 -18.90 8.57
CA TYR A 170 -9.34 -18.12 7.67
C TYR A 170 -10.76 -18.68 7.71
N THR A 171 -11.74 -17.82 7.94
CA THR A 171 -13.17 -18.18 8.00
C THR A 171 -13.99 -17.26 7.11
N LEU A 172 -14.74 -17.83 6.18
CA LEU A 172 -15.74 -17.14 5.39
C LEU A 172 -17.13 -17.59 5.84
N ILE A 173 -17.98 -16.63 6.18
CA ILE A 173 -19.37 -16.83 6.54
C ILE A 173 -20.23 -16.13 5.49
N VAL A 174 -21.14 -16.86 4.87
CA VAL A 174 -22.11 -16.33 3.92
C VAL A 174 -23.50 -16.61 4.48
N ASN A 175 -24.28 -15.56 4.71
CA ASN A 175 -25.58 -15.65 5.36
C ASN A 175 -26.74 -15.63 4.37
N PRO A 176 -27.94 -16.14 4.78
CA PRO A 176 -29.12 -16.15 3.93
C PRO A 176 -29.73 -14.79 3.58
N ASP A 177 -29.28 -13.72 4.22
CA ASP A 177 -29.72 -12.34 4.01
C ASP A 177 -28.83 -11.59 3.01
N ASN A 178 -28.07 -12.31 2.18
CA ASN A 178 -27.06 -11.77 1.27
C ASN A 178 -25.93 -10.99 1.96
N THR A 179 -25.69 -11.23 3.26
CA THR A 179 -24.51 -10.69 3.95
C THR A 179 -23.36 -11.69 3.99
N TYR A 180 -22.15 -11.18 4.09
CA TYR A 180 -20.95 -12.00 4.30
C TYR A 180 -20.08 -11.44 5.41
N GLU A 181 -19.27 -12.31 5.99
CA GLU A 181 -18.28 -11.95 6.99
C GLU A 181 -16.99 -12.77 6.74
N VAL A 182 -15.85 -12.09 6.75
CA VAL A 182 -14.53 -12.70 6.71
C VAL A 182 -13.88 -12.51 8.07
N GLN A 183 -13.43 -13.61 8.66
CA GLN A 183 -12.68 -13.62 9.91
C GLN A 183 -11.28 -14.21 9.70
N ILE A 184 -10.29 -13.60 10.34
CA ILE A 184 -8.92 -14.11 10.42
C ILE A 184 -8.60 -14.31 11.91
N ASP A 185 -8.15 -15.51 12.29
CA ASP A 185 -7.87 -15.90 13.68
C ASP A 185 -9.06 -15.74 14.65
N GLY A 186 -10.29 -15.76 14.11
CA GLY A 186 -11.53 -15.56 14.84
C GLY A 186 -11.87 -14.09 15.13
N GLU A 187 -11.08 -13.15 14.59
CA GLU A 187 -11.38 -11.73 14.57
C GLU A 187 -12.06 -11.36 13.25
N LYS A 188 -13.13 -10.58 13.32
CA LYS A 188 -13.83 -10.08 12.14
C LYS A 188 -13.00 -9.00 11.46
N VAL A 189 -12.48 -9.29 10.28
CA VAL A 189 -11.67 -8.34 9.51
C VAL A 189 -12.51 -7.57 8.50
N GLU A 190 -13.55 -8.19 7.95
CA GLU A 190 -14.40 -7.56 6.94
C GLU A 190 -15.83 -8.12 7.03
N SER A 191 -16.83 -7.28 6.74
CA SER A 191 -18.24 -7.68 6.66
C SER A 191 -19.02 -6.70 5.79
N GLY A 192 -20.00 -7.21 5.05
CA GLY A 192 -20.82 -6.37 4.19
C GLY A 192 -21.95 -7.12 3.50
N GLU A 193 -22.48 -6.50 2.46
CA GLU A 193 -23.53 -7.06 1.61
C GLU A 193 -22.91 -7.55 0.30
N LEU A 194 -23.31 -8.76 -0.13
CA LEU A 194 -22.85 -9.37 -1.38
C LEU A 194 -23.10 -8.46 -2.60
N GLU A 195 -24.22 -7.74 -2.61
CA GLU A 195 -24.60 -6.84 -3.71
C GLU A 195 -23.73 -5.58 -3.80
N ALA A 196 -23.27 -5.05 -2.66
CA ALA A 196 -22.46 -3.84 -2.62
C ALA A 196 -21.00 -4.13 -2.98
N ASP A 197 -20.48 -5.24 -2.44
CA ASP A 197 -19.06 -5.56 -2.44
C ASP A 197 -18.60 -6.41 -3.65
N TRP A 198 -19.54 -6.88 -4.49
CA TRP A 198 -19.29 -7.56 -5.78
C TRP A 198 -20.18 -7.02 -6.90
N ASP A 199 -19.70 -7.08 -8.14
CA ASP A 199 -20.46 -6.70 -9.33
C ASP A 199 -21.36 -7.83 -9.85
N PHE A 200 -22.22 -8.40 -8.99
CA PHE A 200 -23.16 -9.45 -9.39
C PHE A 200 -24.29 -8.93 -10.29
N LEU A 201 -24.74 -7.71 -10.00
CA LEU A 201 -25.86 -7.06 -10.66
C LEU A 201 -25.39 -5.73 -11.28
N PRO A 202 -26.07 -5.25 -12.34
CA PRO A 202 -25.84 -3.90 -12.87
C PRO A 202 -25.97 -2.83 -11.78
N PRO A 203 -25.31 -1.66 -11.92
CA PRO A 203 -25.38 -0.61 -10.92
C PRO A 203 -26.83 -0.11 -10.76
N LYS A 204 -27.24 0.22 -9.53
CA LYS A 204 -28.59 0.73 -9.23
C LYS A 204 -28.90 2.05 -9.96
N LYS A 205 -27.87 2.84 -10.25
CA LYS A 205 -27.97 4.13 -10.94
C LYS A 205 -26.96 4.23 -12.06
N ILE A 206 -27.36 4.85 -13.16
CA ILE A 206 -26.50 5.19 -14.30
C ILE A 206 -26.56 6.70 -14.55
N LYS A 207 -25.53 7.25 -15.18
CA LYS A 207 -25.57 8.64 -15.63
C LYS A 207 -26.62 8.75 -16.73
N ASP A 208 -27.45 9.79 -16.64
CA ASP A 208 -28.50 10.07 -17.60
C ASP A 208 -27.91 10.23 -19.02
N PRO A 209 -28.15 9.33 -19.98
CA PRO A 209 -27.58 9.49 -21.33
C PRO A 209 -28.09 10.74 -22.07
N ASP A 210 -29.24 11.29 -21.65
CA ASP A 210 -29.88 12.44 -22.30
C ASP A 210 -29.49 13.80 -21.68
N ALA A 211 -28.98 13.80 -20.44
CA ALA A 211 -28.59 15.04 -19.79
C ALA A 211 -27.28 15.58 -20.37
N LYS A 212 -27.38 16.68 -21.10
CA LYS A 212 -26.22 17.44 -21.58
C LYS A 212 -25.98 18.64 -20.68
N LYS A 213 -24.70 18.99 -20.51
CA LYS A 213 -24.32 20.23 -19.84
C LYS A 213 -25.02 21.42 -20.53
N PRO A 214 -25.81 22.23 -19.81
CA PRO A 214 -26.45 23.41 -20.40
C PRO A 214 -25.41 24.40 -20.93
N GLU A 215 -25.66 24.98 -22.10
CA GLU A 215 -24.75 25.99 -22.70
C GLU A 215 -24.63 27.26 -21.84
N ASP A 216 -25.62 27.53 -20.98
CA ASP A 216 -25.65 28.65 -20.05
C ASP A 216 -25.00 28.35 -18.68
N TRP A 217 -24.31 27.21 -18.56
CA TRP A 217 -23.65 26.77 -17.34
C TRP A 217 -22.17 27.17 -17.33
N ASP A 218 -21.87 28.33 -16.74
CA ASP A 218 -20.50 28.83 -16.63
C ASP A 218 -19.77 28.20 -15.43
N GLU A 219 -18.73 27.41 -15.72
CA GLU A 219 -17.88 26.74 -14.74
C GLU A 219 -16.62 27.54 -14.40
N ARG A 220 -16.43 28.71 -15.04
CA ARG A 220 -15.30 29.58 -14.76
C ARG A 220 -15.62 30.38 -13.50
N GLU A 221 -14.98 30.00 -12.39
CA GLU A 221 -15.11 30.71 -11.12
C GLU A 221 -14.63 32.17 -11.22
N TYR A 222 -13.64 32.41 -12.09
CA TYR A 222 -13.08 33.73 -12.38
C TYR A 222 -13.14 34.03 -13.87
N ILE A 223 -13.50 35.27 -14.20
CA ILE A 223 -13.48 35.83 -15.56
C ILE A 223 -12.60 37.06 -15.58
N ASP A 224 -12.08 37.41 -16.76
CA ASP A 224 -11.27 38.60 -16.93
C ASP A 224 -12.12 39.87 -16.73
N ASP A 225 -11.56 40.84 -16.03
CA ASP A 225 -12.23 42.12 -15.78
C ASP A 225 -12.13 43.03 -17.01
N GLU A 226 -13.21 43.11 -17.81
CA GLU A 226 -13.28 43.96 -19.00
C GLU A 226 -13.08 45.47 -18.73
N ASP A 227 -13.21 45.91 -17.48
CA ASP A 227 -12.98 47.30 -17.07
C ASP A 227 -11.51 47.58 -16.70
N ASP A 228 -10.69 46.54 -16.51
CA ASP A 228 -9.26 46.68 -16.25
C ASP A 228 -8.53 46.92 -17.58
N LYS A 229 -7.85 48.06 -17.70
CA LYS A 229 -7.14 48.45 -18.92
C LYS A 229 -5.65 48.41 -18.69
N LYS A 230 -4.94 47.88 -19.69
CA LYS A 230 -3.49 47.86 -19.73
C LYS A 230 -2.91 49.25 -19.44
N PRO A 231 -2.11 49.42 -18.37
CA PRO A 231 -1.42 50.67 -18.12
C PRO A 231 -0.43 50.98 -19.25
N GLU A 232 -0.34 52.25 -19.66
CA GLU A 232 0.55 52.68 -20.76
C GLU A 232 2.05 52.39 -20.49
N ASP A 233 2.43 52.21 -19.22
CA ASP A 233 3.81 51.98 -18.77
C ASP A 233 4.17 50.48 -18.62
N TRP A 234 3.31 49.57 -19.11
CA TRP A 234 3.49 48.12 -18.94
C TRP A 234 4.36 47.47 -20.04
N ASP A 235 4.30 47.98 -21.27
CA ASP A 235 5.09 47.47 -22.39
C ASP A 235 6.51 48.05 -22.36
N LYS A 236 7.33 47.45 -21.51
CA LYS A 236 8.78 47.63 -21.53
C LYS A 236 9.43 46.52 -22.37
N PRO A 237 10.55 46.78 -23.06
CA PRO A 237 11.30 45.71 -23.71
C PRO A 237 11.86 44.74 -22.66
N GLU A 238 11.84 43.45 -22.97
CA GLU A 238 12.30 42.35 -22.10
C GLU A 238 13.80 42.46 -21.81
N HIS A 239 14.58 42.87 -22.81
CA HIS A 239 16.00 43.16 -22.63
C HIS A 239 16.32 44.61 -23.00
N ILE A 240 17.17 45.23 -22.20
CA ILE A 240 17.75 46.55 -22.43
C ILE A 240 19.27 46.43 -22.56
N PRO A 241 19.94 47.28 -23.35
CA PRO A 241 21.40 47.25 -23.40
C PRO A 241 21.99 47.59 -22.02
N ASP A 242 22.98 46.82 -21.57
CA ASP A 242 23.61 46.99 -20.26
C ASP A 242 24.21 48.41 -20.12
N PRO A 243 23.69 49.25 -19.20
CA PRO A 243 24.16 50.62 -19.04
C PRO A 243 25.59 50.70 -18.47
N ASP A 244 26.10 49.63 -17.85
CA ASP A 244 27.42 49.58 -17.23
C ASP A 244 28.48 48.88 -18.11
N ALA A 245 28.07 48.28 -19.22
CA ALA A 245 28.98 47.64 -20.16
C ALA A 245 29.85 48.67 -20.90
N LYS A 246 31.17 48.46 -20.86
CA LYS A 246 32.15 49.29 -21.56
C LYS A 246 32.79 48.49 -22.68
N LYS A 247 32.98 49.17 -23.82
CA LYS A 247 33.70 48.61 -24.95
C LYS A 247 35.12 48.16 -24.53
N PRO A 248 35.51 46.90 -24.79
CA PRO A 248 36.85 46.41 -24.51
C PRO A 248 37.92 47.22 -25.28
N GLU A 249 39.08 47.45 -24.65
CA GLU A 249 40.16 48.24 -25.27
C GLU A 249 40.79 47.55 -26.50
N ASP A 250 40.70 46.23 -26.60
CA ASP A 250 41.22 45.41 -27.72
C ASP A 250 40.18 45.21 -28.86
N TRP A 251 39.04 45.90 -28.85
CA TRP A 251 38.02 45.77 -29.89
C TRP A 251 38.29 46.67 -31.11
N ASP A 252 38.43 46.08 -32.30
CA ASP A 252 38.69 46.79 -33.55
C ASP A 252 37.44 46.82 -34.44
N ASP A 253 36.76 47.98 -34.53
CA ASP A 253 35.50 48.10 -35.29
C ASP A 253 35.65 47.82 -36.79
N GLU A 254 36.87 47.93 -37.35
CA GLU A 254 37.12 47.73 -38.78
C GLU A 254 37.27 46.23 -39.14
N MET A 255 37.69 45.42 -38.16
CA MET A 255 37.88 43.97 -38.31
C MET A 255 36.74 43.15 -37.67
N ASP A 256 36.18 43.63 -36.55
CA ASP A 256 35.19 42.91 -35.73
C ASP A 256 33.75 43.49 -35.81
N GLY A 257 33.58 44.69 -36.40
CA GLY A 257 32.30 45.38 -36.55
C GLY A 257 31.98 46.39 -35.42
N GLU A 258 30.92 47.20 -35.58
CA GLU A 258 30.50 48.17 -34.54
C GLU A 258 30.13 47.43 -33.25
N TRP A 259 30.79 47.79 -32.14
CA TRP A 259 30.53 47.18 -30.83
C TRP A 259 29.15 47.57 -30.29
N GLU A 260 28.31 46.56 -30.01
CA GLU A 260 27.04 46.72 -29.32
C GLU A 260 27.13 46.15 -27.89
N PRO A 261 26.68 46.89 -26.85
CA PRO A 261 26.68 46.40 -25.49
C PRO A 261 25.77 45.17 -25.33
N PRO A 262 26.14 44.20 -24.46
CA PRO A 262 25.29 43.04 -24.19
C PRO A 262 23.94 43.47 -23.64
N MET A 263 22.88 42.80 -24.08
CA MET A 263 21.53 43.02 -23.59
C MET A 263 21.36 42.34 -22.23
N VAL A 264 20.85 43.06 -21.23
CA VAL A 264 20.52 42.56 -19.89
C VAL A 264 19.02 42.62 -19.68
N ASP A 265 18.50 41.75 -18.82
CA ASP A 265 17.08 41.71 -18.50
C ASP A 265 16.64 43.01 -17.84
N ASN A 266 15.57 43.59 -18.38
CA ASN A 266 15.05 44.85 -17.90
C ASN A 266 14.30 44.63 -16.57
N PRO A 267 14.75 45.20 -15.44
CA PRO A 267 14.09 45.03 -14.15
C PRO A 267 12.67 45.59 -14.10
N GLU A 268 12.32 46.47 -15.06
CA GLU A 268 10.97 47.04 -15.19
C GLU A 268 10.03 46.21 -16.10
N TYR A 269 10.53 45.16 -16.75
CA TYR A 269 9.71 44.25 -17.55
C TYR A 269 8.84 43.38 -16.64
N LYS A 270 7.51 43.49 -16.79
CA LYS A 270 6.52 42.80 -15.94
C LYS A 270 5.80 41.65 -16.67
N GLY A 271 6.33 41.23 -17.83
CA GLY A 271 5.72 40.21 -18.68
C GLY A 271 4.49 40.70 -19.46
N GLU A 272 3.89 39.82 -20.25
CA GLU A 272 2.67 40.12 -21.00
C GLU A 272 1.52 40.46 -20.05
N TRP A 273 0.92 41.65 -20.23
CA TRP A 273 -0.19 42.10 -19.40
C TRP A 273 -1.41 41.19 -19.58
N LYS A 274 -1.96 40.71 -18.46
CA LYS A 274 -3.26 40.04 -18.41
C LYS A 274 -4.22 40.84 -17.51
N PRO A 275 -5.49 41.02 -17.91
CA PRO A 275 -6.48 41.69 -17.09
C PRO A 275 -6.65 40.99 -15.75
N LYS A 276 -6.96 41.76 -14.69
CA LYS A 276 -7.27 41.16 -13.39
C LYS A 276 -8.49 40.25 -13.49
N GLN A 277 -8.43 39.14 -12.77
CA GLN A 277 -9.53 38.19 -12.71
C GLN A 277 -10.55 38.65 -11.66
N LYS A 278 -11.82 38.77 -12.06
CA LYS A 278 -12.95 39.03 -11.17
C LYS A 278 -13.78 37.76 -10.98
N LYS A 279 -14.41 37.61 -9.81
CA LYS A 279 -15.34 36.51 -9.57
C LYS A 279 -16.50 36.60 -10.54
N ASN A 280 -16.76 35.49 -11.23
CA ASN A 280 -17.83 35.41 -12.19
C ASN A 280 -19.19 35.34 -11.49
N PRO A 281 -20.06 36.36 -11.63
CA PRO A 281 -21.38 36.33 -11.03
C PRO A 281 -22.30 35.25 -11.61
N ALA A 282 -21.96 34.70 -12.78
CA ALA A 282 -22.68 33.62 -13.45
C ALA A 282 -22.13 32.21 -13.14
N TYR A 283 -21.15 32.09 -12.23
CA TYR A 283 -20.59 30.79 -11.84
C TYR A 283 -21.64 29.96 -11.10
N LYS A 284 -22.02 28.82 -11.68
CA LYS A 284 -23.03 27.89 -11.12
C LYS A 284 -22.41 26.65 -10.46
N GLY A 285 -21.08 26.59 -10.34
CA GLY A 285 -20.35 25.40 -9.88
C GLY A 285 -19.94 24.48 -11.04
N LYS A 286 -19.16 23.42 -10.77
CA LYS A 286 -18.91 22.37 -11.77
C LYS A 286 -20.22 21.61 -12.03
N TRP A 287 -20.59 21.45 -13.29
CA TRP A 287 -21.81 20.71 -13.63
C TRP A 287 -21.64 19.24 -13.24
N ILE A 288 -22.59 18.72 -12.47
CA ILE A 288 -22.63 17.30 -12.06
C ILE A 288 -23.66 16.61 -12.95
N HIS A 289 -23.24 15.53 -13.60
CA HIS A 289 -24.11 14.73 -14.45
C HIS A 289 -25.23 14.11 -13.61
N PRO A 290 -26.52 14.32 -13.95
CA PRO A 290 -27.63 13.66 -13.26
C PRO A 290 -27.50 12.14 -13.34
N GLU A 291 -27.81 11.46 -12.24
CA GLU A 291 -27.91 10.00 -12.17
C GLU A 291 -29.38 9.59 -12.16
N ILE A 292 -29.75 8.67 -13.05
CA ILE A 292 -31.08 8.06 -13.13
C ILE A 292 -31.03 6.60 -12.68
N ASP A 293 -32.17 6.08 -12.25
CA ASP A 293 -32.29 4.68 -11.89
C ASP A 293 -32.05 3.79 -13.12
N ASN A 294 -31.28 2.72 -12.93
CA ASN A 294 -30.93 1.82 -14.02
C ASN A 294 -32.07 0.83 -14.30
N SER A 295 -32.63 0.86 -15.50
CA SER A 295 -33.70 -0.07 -15.91
C SER A 295 -33.26 -1.53 -15.97
N GLU A 296 -31.96 -1.80 -16.13
CA GLU A 296 -31.38 -3.15 -16.16
C GLU A 296 -31.17 -3.74 -14.75
N TYR A 297 -31.34 -2.95 -13.70
CA TYR A 297 -31.19 -3.42 -12.33
C TYR A 297 -32.42 -4.22 -11.88
N THR A 298 -32.22 -5.49 -11.52
CA THR A 298 -33.24 -6.32 -10.86
C THR A 298 -32.65 -6.93 -9.60
N PRO A 299 -33.24 -6.72 -8.41
CA PRO A 299 -32.74 -7.29 -7.17
C PRO A 299 -32.85 -8.82 -7.18
N ASP A 300 -31.82 -9.50 -6.65
CA ASP A 300 -31.79 -10.95 -6.48
C ASP A 300 -31.54 -11.31 -5.00
N ASP A 301 -32.55 -11.87 -4.35
CA ASP A 301 -32.48 -12.29 -2.95
C ASP A 301 -31.72 -13.62 -2.74
N ASN A 302 -31.29 -14.28 -3.82
CA ASN A 302 -30.64 -15.60 -3.77
C ASN A 302 -29.17 -15.57 -4.22
N LEU A 303 -28.49 -14.41 -4.18
CA LEU A 303 -27.07 -14.29 -4.54
C LEU A 303 -26.17 -15.23 -3.72
N TYR A 304 -26.52 -15.48 -2.45
CA TYR A 304 -25.78 -16.39 -1.58
C TYR A 304 -25.98 -17.88 -1.92
N VAL A 305 -27.00 -18.26 -2.71
CA VAL A 305 -27.46 -19.64 -2.83
C VAL A 305 -26.67 -20.41 -3.90
N TYR A 306 -26.15 -21.56 -3.50
CA TYR A 306 -25.65 -22.61 -4.37
C TYR A 306 -26.53 -23.85 -4.23
N GLU A 307 -26.99 -24.39 -5.36
CA GLU A 307 -27.91 -25.54 -5.37
C GLU A 307 -27.21 -26.88 -5.09
N ASP A 308 -25.94 -27.00 -5.48
CA ASP A 308 -25.17 -28.24 -5.35
C ASP A 308 -23.73 -27.96 -4.90
N ILE A 309 -23.43 -28.13 -3.62
CA ILE A 309 -22.08 -28.10 -3.07
C ILE A 309 -21.68 -29.53 -2.73
N GLY A 310 -20.57 -30.03 -3.29
CA GLY A 310 -20.18 -31.42 -3.08
C GLY A 310 -18.70 -31.76 -3.19
N ALA A 311 -17.83 -30.80 -3.45
CA ALA A 311 -16.39 -31.03 -3.46
C ALA A 311 -15.61 -29.80 -2.98
N ILE A 312 -14.38 -30.03 -2.51
CA ILE A 312 -13.44 -28.99 -2.08
C ILE A 312 -12.04 -29.34 -2.55
N GLY A 313 -11.19 -28.35 -2.82
CA GLY A 313 -9.84 -28.64 -3.26
C GLY A 313 -8.90 -27.44 -3.27
N PHE A 314 -7.62 -27.74 -3.40
CA PHE A 314 -6.54 -26.78 -3.56
C PHE A 314 -5.99 -26.89 -4.98
N ASP A 315 -5.96 -25.77 -5.68
CA ASP A 315 -5.32 -25.64 -6.99
C ASP A 315 -4.51 -24.35 -6.96
N LEU A 316 -3.21 -24.51 -6.72
CA LEU A 316 -2.32 -23.45 -6.25
C LEU A 316 -1.01 -23.43 -7.03
N TRP A 317 -0.52 -22.24 -7.36
CA TRP A 317 0.88 -22.03 -7.75
C TRP A 317 1.67 -21.59 -6.53
N GLN A 318 2.84 -22.18 -6.30
CA GLN A 318 3.77 -21.72 -5.27
C GLN A 318 5.20 -21.68 -5.80
N VAL A 319 5.85 -20.51 -5.68
CA VAL A 319 7.27 -20.32 -5.97
C VAL A 319 8.11 -20.97 -4.87
N LYS A 320 7.81 -20.68 -3.59
CA LYS A 320 8.36 -21.40 -2.44
C LYS A 320 7.34 -22.34 -1.85
N SER A 321 7.72 -23.60 -1.69
CA SER A 321 6.89 -24.63 -1.08
C SER A 321 6.88 -24.56 0.45
N GLY A 322 6.27 -25.54 1.12
CA GLY A 322 6.21 -25.60 2.58
C GLY A 322 5.00 -24.91 3.21
N THR A 323 4.01 -24.53 2.41
CA THR A 323 2.72 -24.13 2.96
C THR A 323 1.97 -25.35 3.47
N ILE A 324 1.42 -25.25 4.69
CA ILE A 324 0.68 -26.33 5.35
C ILE A 324 -0.78 -25.91 5.49
N PHE A 325 -1.71 -26.78 5.06
CA PHE A 325 -3.15 -26.61 5.17
C PHE A 325 -3.73 -27.63 6.14
N ASP A 326 -4.56 -27.18 7.07
CA ASP A 326 -5.22 -28.06 8.05
C ASP A 326 -6.56 -27.47 8.51
N ASP A 327 -7.21 -28.12 9.48
CA ASP A 327 -8.42 -27.67 10.17
C ASP A 327 -9.55 -27.25 9.22
N ILE A 328 -9.78 -28.03 8.17
CA ILE A 328 -10.77 -27.72 7.14
C ILE A 328 -12.15 -28.12 7.65
N ILE A 329 -13.09 -27.18 7.71
CA ILE A 329 -14.49 -27.43 8.06
C ILE A 329 -15.44 -26.65 7.15
N VAL A 330 -16.48 -27.34 6.69
CA VAL A 330 -17.63 -26.74 6.01
C VAL A 330 -18.89 -27.07 6.79
N THR A 331 -19.61 -26.06 7.27
CA THR A 331 -20.74 -26.23 8.19
C THR A 331 -21.82 -25.15 7.96
N ASP A 332 -23.03 -25.37 8.50
CA ASP A 332 -24.10 -24.36 8.52
C ASP A 332 -24.19 -23.55 9.83
N SER A 333 -23.23 -23.74 10.74
CA SER A 333 -23.23 -23.10 12.06
C SER A 333 -21.91 -22.38 12.36
N VAL A 334 -22.01 -21.06 12.55
CA VAL A 334 -20.90 -20.19 12.98
C VAL A 334 -20.37 -20.63 14.36
N GLU A 335 -21.24 -21.06 15.26
CA GLU A 335 -20.83 -21.54 16.58
C GLU A 335 -19.99 -22.81 16.52
N GLU A 336 -20.33 -23.74 15.64
CA GLU A 336 -19.57 -24.99 15.47
C GLU A 336 -18.19 -24.73 14.87
N ALA A 337 -18.12 -23.87 13.85
CA ALA A 337 -16.86 -23.44 13.24
C ALA A 337 -15.95 -22.74 14.27
N LYS A 338 -16.52 -21.83 15.07
CA LYS A 338 -15.82 -21.16 16.16
C LYS A 338 -15.31 -22.14 17.21
N LYS A 339 -16.16 -23.05 17.71
CA LYS A 339 -15.74 -24.09 18.67
C LYS A 339 -14.62 -24.98 18.11
N PHE A 340 -14.67 -25.27 16.82
CA PHE A 340 -13.62 -26.04 16.14
C PHE A 340 -12.30 -25.27 16.10
N GLY A 341 -12.30 -24.01 15.64
CA GLY A 341 -11.09 -23.17 15.60
C GLY A 341 -10.50 -22.86 17.00
N GLU A 342 -11.35 -22.77 18.03
CA GLU A 342 -10.90 -22.65 19.43
C GLU A 342 -10.28 -23.93 19.97
N LYS A 343 -10.71 -25.10 19.47
CA LYS A 343 -10.19 -26.40 19.89
C LYS A 343 -8.86 -26.71 19.21
N THR A 344 -8.68 -26.29 17.96
CA THR A 344 -7.49 -26.58 17.15
C THR A 344 -6.46 -25.45 17.33
N LEU A 345 -6.56 -24.37 16.56
CA LEU A 345 -5.54 -23.33 16.48
C LEU A 345 -5.29 -22.62 17.82
N LYS A 346 -6.32 -22.19 18.55
CA LYS A 346 -6.10 -21.42 19.80
C LYS A 346 -5.29 -22.19 20.85
N LYS A 347 -5.32 -23.53 20.83
CA LYS A 347 -4.57 -24.36 21.77
C LYS A 347 -3.13 -24.60 21.36
N THR A 348 -2.84 -24.57 20.06
CA THR A 348 -1.52 -24.90 19.53
C THR A 348 -0.69 -23.66 19.21
N LYS A 349 -1.33 -22.51 18.92
CA LYS A 349 -0.68 -21.22 18.62
C LYS A 349 0.35 -20.75 19.66
N GLU A 350 0.04 -20.88 20.96
CA GLU A 350 1.02 -20.54 22.01
C GLU A 350 2.22 -21.50 22.05
N GLY A 351 1.98 -22.79 21.80
CA GLY A 351 3.03 -23.81 21.77
C GLY A 351 3.95 -23.60 20.57
N GLU A 352 3.35 -23.32 19.42
CA GLU A 352 4.04 -23.00 18.17
C GLU A 352 4.97 -21.80 18.33
N LYS A 353 4.45 -20.70 18.91
CA LYS A 353 5.25 -19.50 19.18
C LYS A 353 6.43 -19.79 20.12
N LYS A 354 6.20 -20.51 21.22
CA LYS A 354 7.26 -20.90 22.17
C LYS A 354 8.31 -21.80 21.54
N MET A 355 7.92 -22.69 20.63
CA MET A 355 8.86 -23.56 19.92
C MET A 355 9.71 -22.75 18.93
N LYS A 356 9.10 -21.81 18.20
CA LYS A 356 9.82 -20.92 17.28
C LYS A 356 10.80 -20.01 18.02
N GLU A 357 10.37 -19.37 19.12
CA GLU A 357 11.25 -18.54 19.97
C GLU A 357 12.49 -19.34 20.44
N LYS A 358 12.30 -20.60 20.87
CA LYS A 358 13.42 -21.47 21.25
C LYS A 358 14.33 -21.83 20.08
N GLN A 359 13.76 -22.11 18.90
CA GLN A 359 14.56 -22.38 17.70
C GLN A 359 15.37 -21.15 17.31
N ASP A 360 14.79 -19.97 17.37
CA ASP A 360 15.46 -18.70 17.06
C ASP A 360 16.58 -18.42 18.08
N GLU A 361 16.35 -18.65 19.37
CA GLU A 361 17.39 -18.57 20.40
C GLU A 361 18.54 -19.57 20.18
N GLU A 362 18.22 -20.82 19.80
CA GLU A 362 19.22 -21.86 19.50
C GLU A 362 19.99 -21.55 18.21
N GLU A 363 19.32 -21.06 17.16
CA GLU A 363 19.94 -20.64 15.91
C GLU A 363 20.81 -19.40 16.11
N GLU A 364 20.36 -18.43 16.89
CA GLU A 364 21.15 -17.25 17.27
C GLU A 364 22.37 -17.66 18.11
N LYS A 365 22.21 -18.61 19.04
CA LYS A 365 23.32 -19.13 19.83
C LYS A 365 24.32 -19.89 18.95
N LYS A 366 23.87 -20.72 18.01
CA LYS A 366 24.74 -21.39 17.03
C LYS A 366 25.45 -20.39 16.15
N ARG A 367 24.77 -19.34 15.68
CA ARG A 367 25.38 -18.26 14.89
C ARG A 367 26.46 -17.54 15.69
N LYS A 368 26.21 -17.23 16.96
CA LYS A 368 27.21 -16.65 17.87
C LYS A 368 28.38 -17.59 18.12
N GLU A 369 28.14 -18.88 18.34
CA GLU A 369 29.20 -19.89 18.51
C GLU A 369 30.01 -20.12 17.22
N GLU A 370 29.38 -20.05 16.04
CA GLU A 370 30.07 -20.11 14.74
C GLU A 370 30.85 -18.83 14.46
N GLU A 371 30.33 -17.66 14.81
CA GLU A 371 31.07 -16.39 14.74
C GLU A 371 32.24 -16.36 15.72
N GLU A 372 32.09 -16.91 16.93
CA GLU A 372 33.19 -17.05 17.91
C GLU A 372 34.23 -18.05 17.44
N LYS A 373 33.83 -19.21 16.87
CA LYS A 373 34.75 -20.17 16.28
C LYS A 373 35.49 -19.61 15.07
N LYS A 374 34.82 -18.88 14.19
CA LYS A 374 35.49 -18.17 13.09
C LYS A 374 36.49 -17.15 13.62
N LYS A 375 36.15 -16.39 14.67
CA LYS A 375 37.09 -15.46 15.33
C LYS A 375 38.24 -16.16 16.08
N GLU A 376 38.05 -17.38 16.55
CA GLU A 376 39.12 -18.20 17.15
C GLU A 376 39.99 -18.87 16.08
N GLU A 377 39.41 -19.35 14.98
CA GLU A 377 40.13 -19.85 13.80
C GLU A 377 40.94 -18.73 13.13
N ASP A 378 40.36 -17.54 12.95
CA ASP A 378 41.07 -16.35 12.44
C ASP A 378 42.25 -15.96 13.36
N LYS A 379 42.12 -16.14 14.69
CA LYS A 379 43.20 -15.88 15.65
C LYS A 379 44.25 -16.98 15.70
N GLU A 380 43.86 -18.25 15.54
CA GLU A 380 44.80 -19.36 15.43
C GLU A 380 45.56 -19.35 14.10
N ASP A 381 44.94 -18.85 13.03
CA ASP A 381 45.62 -18.61 11.75
C ASP A 381 46.56 -17.39 11.85
N ASP A 382 46.15 -16.30 12.50
CA ASP A 382 47.05 -15.17 12.80
C ASP A 382 48.24 -15.58 13.72
N GLU A 383 48.02 -16.45 14.73
CA GLU A 383 49.09 -16.95 15.61
C GLU A 383 49.99 -18.00 14.94
N LYS A 384 49.47 -18.82 14.01
CA LYS A 384 50.30 -19.74 13.20
C LYS A 384 51.12 -19.00 12.14
N ASP A 385 50.58 -17.92 11.58
CA ASP A 385 51.31 -17.04 10.64
C ASP A 385 52.43 -16.23 11.34
N GLU A 386 52.31 -15.96 12.65
CA GLU A 386 53.38 -15.35 13.46
C GLU A 386 54.47 -16.34 13.92
N GLU A 387 54.16 -17.64 14.10
CA GLU A 387 55.16 -18.67 14.48
C GLU A 387 55.93 -19.31 13.30
N GLU A 388 55.41 -19.25 12.06
CA GLU A 388 56.10 -19.77 10.85
C GLU A 388 56.90 -18.72 10.05
N MET A 389 57.20 -17.54 10.61
CA MET A 389 58.14 -16.57 10.02
C MET A 389 59.45 -16.45 10.80
N GLY A 390 60.12 -17.61 10.97
CA GLY A 390 61.56 -17.68 11.18
C GLY A 390 62.29 -17.70 9.84
N GLU A 391 63.28 -16.80 9.71
CA GLU A 391 64.06 -16.49 8.50
C GLU A 391 64.42 -17.67 7.57
N ASP A 392 64.38 -17.36 6.26
CA ASP A 392 64.88 -18.14 5.12
C ASP A 392 63.96 -19.23 4.55
N GLU A 393 63.20 -18.89 3.50
CA GLU A 393 63.46 -19.38 2.13
C GLU A 393 62.34 -18.92 1.16
N LYS A 394 62.51 -17.73 0.59
CA LYS A 394 61.83 -17.35 -0.66
C LYS A 394 62.41 -18.19 -1.80
N LYS A 395 61.70 -19.22 -2.25
CA LYS A 395 61.31 -19.48 -3.66
C LYS A 395 60.98 -20.95 -3.90
N LYS A 396 59.87 -21.12 -4.65
CA LYS A 396 59.41 -22.31 -5.38
C LYS A 396 58.69 -23.35 -4.54
N ASP A 397 57.36 -23.28 -4.52
CA ASP A 397 56.52 -24.17 -5.33
C ASP A 397 55.03 -23.98 -4.94
N SER A 398 54.31 -23.17 -5.71
CA SER A 398 52.83 -23.26 -5.84
C SER A 398 52.38 -22.42 -7.05
N GLU A 399 52.96 -22.72 -8.22
CA GLU A 399 52.35 -22.36 -9.50
C GLU A 399 51.16 -23.30 -9.74
N GLU A 400 50.04 -22.73 -10.20
CA GLU A 400 48.71 -23.36 -10.43
C GLU A 400 47.77 -23.44 -9.22
N HIS A 401 47.39 -22.30 -8.62
CA HIS A 401 45.97 -22.00 -8.33
C HIS A 401 45.64 -20.58 -7.77
N ASP A 402 46.63 -19.71 -7.54
CA ASP A 402 46.44 -18.38 -6.91
C ASP A 402 46.77 -17.17 -7.82
N GLU A 403 46.10 -17.00 -8.97
CA GLU A 403 46.33 -15.84 -9.85
C GLU A 403 45.08 -14.96 -10.14
N LEU A 404 44.17 -14.77 -9.18
CA LEU A 404 43.06 -13.80 -9.37
C LEU A 404 42.74 -12.85 -8.20
N TYR A 405 43.36 -12.96 -7.02
CA TYR A 405 42.92 -12.16 -5.84
C TYR A 405 44.05 -11.49 -5.03
N VAL A 406 45.04 -10.86 -5.69
CA VAL A 406 46.16 -10.19 -4.97
C VAL A 406 46.26 -8.68 -5.23
N ASN A 407 45.21 -8.02 -5.74
CA ASN A 407 45.28 -6.57 -5.98
C ASN A 407 43.92 -5.87 -5.90
N SER A 408 43.20 -6.05 -4.79
CA SER A 408 42.06 -5.20 -4.45
C SER A 408 42.54 -3.76 -4.19
N LYS A 409 41.88 -2.78 -4.80
CA LYS A 409 42.24 -1.37 -4.73
C LYS A 409 41.02 -0.52 -4.45
N ILE A 410 41.10 0.23 -3.35
CA ILE A 410 40.17 1.33 -3.07
C ILE A 410 40.66 2.56 -3.82
N TYR A 411 39.81 3.09 -4.70
CA TYR A 411 40.10 4.29 -5.49
C TYR A 411 39.68 5.58 -4.77
N PHE A 412 38.57 5.51 -4.03
CA PHE A 412 38.05 6.60 -3.23
C PHE A 412 37.30 6.01 -2.02
N GLN A 413 37.44 6.65 -0.86
CA GLN A 413 36.63 6.37 0.32
C GLN A 413 36.42 7.66 1.12
N GLU A 414 35.22 7.82 1.70
CA GLU A 414 34.88 8.92 2.59
C GLU A 414 33.88 8.45 3.65
N GLN A 415 34.17 8.79 4.91
CA GLN A 415 33.36 8.42 6.09
C GLN A 415 33.12 9.61 7.03
N PHE A 416 33.66 10.79 6.72
CA PHE A 416 33.44 12.05 7.46
C PHE A 416 33.75 12.02 8.99
N LYS A 417 34.53 11.03 9.46
CA LYS A 417 34.86 10.84 10.89
C LYS A 417 35.95 11.78 11.42
N ASP A 418 36.63 12.52 10.54
CA ASP A 418 37.77 13.38 10.90
C ASP A 418 37.38 14.84 11.18
N GLY A 419 36.12 15.09 11.52
CA GLY A 419 35.62 16.42 11.90
C GLY A 419 35.58 17.36 10.70
N ASP A 420 36.36 18.44 10.70
CA ASP A 420 36.37 19.41 9.60
C ASP A 420 37.28 19.00 8.41
N GLY A 421 37.98 17.87 8.48
CA GLY A 421 38.95 17.45 7.45
C GLY A 421 38.34 17.21 6.07
N TRP A 422 37.03 16.93 5.97
CA TRP A 422 36.33 16.84 4.69
C TRP A 422 36.35 18.16 3.90
N LYS A 423 36.44 19.32 4.57
CA LYS A 423 36.50 20.63 3.90
C LYS A 423 37.77 20.84 3.08
N ASP A 424 38.84 20.08 3.38
CA ASP A 424 40.07 20.10 2.60
C ASP A 424 39.98 19.16 1.38
N ARG A 425 39.12 18.13 1.44
CA ARG A 425 38.95 17.12 0.37
C ARG A 425 37.83 17.47 -0.61
N TRP A 426 36.75 18.08 -0.11
CA TRP A 426 35.56 18.43 -0.86
C TRP A 426 35.52 19.94 -1.13
N VAL A 427 35.27 20.28 -2.39
CA VAL A 427 35.22 21.65 -2.89
C VAL A 427 33.78 21.98 -3.27
N LEU A 428 33.24 23.03 -2.66
CA LEU A 428 31.96 23.62 -3.03
C LEU A 428 32.06 24.32 -4.38
N SER A 429 31.02 24.19 -5.21
CA SER A 429 30.97 24.91 -6.47
C SER A 429 30.77 26.41 -6.26
N GLU A 430 31.47 27.20 -7.06
CA GLU A 430 31.37 28.66 -7.16
C GLU A 430 30.57 29.09 -8.41
N TYR A 431 30.04 28.14 -9.18
CA TYR A 431 29.28 28.41 -10.42
C TYR A 431 28.02 29.25 -10.14
N ARG A 432 27.35 29.01 -9.01
CA ARG A 432 26.18 29.77 -8.58
C ARG A 432 26.36 30.26 -7.15
N SER A 433 26.00 31.52 -6.91
CA SER A 433 26.18 32.16 -5.60
C SER A 433 25.15 31.76 -4.54
N ASP A 434 24.03 31.16 -4.96
CA ASP A 434 22.90 30.80 -4.10
C ASP A 434 22.84 29.30 -3.77
N TYR A 435 23.88 28.52 -4.12
CA TYR A 435 23.96 27.11 -3.76
C TYR A 435 23.84 26.89 -2.25
N GLY A 436 23.13 25.84 -1.87
CA GLY A 436 22.93 25.42 -0.49
C GLY A 436 24.23 24.92 0.14
N LYS A 437 24.30 25.05 1.47
CA LYS A 437 25.48 24.67 2.25
C LYS A 437 25.43 23.22 2.71
N PHE A 438 26.60 22.64 2.86
CA PHE A 438 26.78 21.35 3.50
C PHE A 438 27.37 21.49 4.89
N ASN A 439 26.92 20.66 5.81
CA ASN A 439 27.50 20.52 7.15
C ASN A 439 27.49 19.04 7.57
N LEU A 440 28.22 18.69 8.64
CA LEU A 440 28.11 17.34 9.20
C LEU A 440 26.97 17.26 10.20
N SER A 441 26.16 16.20 10.08
CA SER A 441 25.10 15.86 11.02
C SER A 441 24.96 14.34 11.06
N TYR A 442 24.49 13.82 12.20
CA TYR A 442 24.10 12.43 12.35
C TYR A 442 22.58 12.23 12.13
N GLY A 443 21.83 13.31 11.94
CA GLY A 443 20.40 13.25 11.65
C GLY A 443 19.48 13.14 12.87
N GLN A 444 18.20 12.86 12.62
CA GLN A 444 17.19 12.69 13.68
C GLN A 444 17.35 11.35 14.41
N PHE A 445 17.53 10.28 13.65
CA PHE A 445 17.81 8.94 14.14
C PHE A 445 19.25 8.58 13.80
N TYR A 446 19.94 7.91 14.73
CA TYR A 446 21.35 7.52 14.66
C TYR A 446 21.61 6.32 15.59
N ASN A 447 22.84 5.83 15.66
CA ASN A 447 23.30 4.87 16.65
C ASN A 447 24.37 5.50 17.56
N ASP A 448 25.43 6.05 16.97
CA ASP A 448 26.49 6.81 17.65
C ASP A 448 26.69 8.17 16.95
N PRO A 449 26.44 9.30 17.64
CA PRO A 449 26.62 10.65 17.09
C PRO A 449 28.00 10.96 16.51
N LYS A 450 29.05 10.23 16.90
CA LYS A 450 30.42 10.45 16.40
C LYS A 450 30.73 9.60 15.18
N GLU A 451 30.18 8.39 15.13
CA GLU A 451 30.45 7.44 14.04
C GLU A 451 29.51 7.62 12.86
N ASP A 452 28.31 8.16 13.10
CA ASP A 452 27.26 8.34 12.09
C ASP A 452 27.21 9.77 11.51
N LEU A 453 28.31 10.53 11.63
CA LEU A 453 28.40 11.85 11.00
C LEU A 453 28.47 11.69 9.49
N GLY A 454 27.53 12.30 8.78
CA GLY A 454 27.52 12.34 7.32
C GLY A 454 27.37 13.75 6.77
N LEU A 455 27.74 13.91 5.51
CA LEU A 455 27.61 15.16 4.78
C LEU A 455 26.13 15.45 4.54
N THR A 456 25.65 16.52 5.15
CA THR A 456 24.23 16.85 5.26
C THR A 456 23.90 18.16 4.57
N THR A 457 22.80 18.15 3.82
CA THR A 457 22.17 19.35 3.24
C THR A 457 21.42 20.15 4.31
N THR A 458 21.55 21.48 4.33
CA THR A 458 21.08 22.30 5.47
C THR A 458 20.00 23.34 5.17
N GLU A 459 19.71 23.61 3.89
CA GLU A 459 18.83 24.69 3.44
C GLU A 459 17.73 24.18 2.47
N ASP A 460 16.47 24.44 2.80
CA ASP A 460 15.33 24.02 1.97
C ASP A 460 15.26 24.83 0.66
N VAL A 461 14.71 24.20 -0.39
CA VAL A 461 14.48 24.78 -1.73
C VAL A 461 15.77 25.32 -2.34
N LYS A 462 16.80 24.46 -2.38
CA LYS A 462 18.13 24.80 -2.86
C LYS A 462 18.68 23.78 -3.84
N ASN A 463 19.52 24.28 -4.73
CA ASN A 463 20.47 23.43 -5.45
C ASN A 463 21.71 23.27 -4.57
N TYR A 464 22.33 22.11 -4.62
CA TYR A 464 23.56 21.78 -3.92
C TYR A 464 24.58 21.31 -4.93
N ALA A 465 25.83 21.73 -4.77
CA ALA A 465 26.92 21.31 -5.64
C ALA A 465 28.24 21.25 -4.87
N ILE A 466 28.75 20.04 -4.67
CA ILE A 466 30.05 19.79 -4.03
C ILE A 466 30.74 18.62 -4.71
N SER A 467 32.06 18.64 -4.78
CA SER A 467 32.83 17.57 -5.44
C SER A 467 34.17 17.31 -4.77
N ALA A 468 34.67 16.08 -4.87
CA ALA A 468 35.98 15.67 -4.42
C ALA A 468 36.77 15.04 -5.58
N LYS A 469 38.07 15.33 -5.65
CA LYS A 469 39.00 14.72 -6.61
C LYS A 469 39.77 13.58 -5.97
N PHE A 470 40.07 12.57 -6.76
CA PHE A 470 40.91 11.44 -6.36
C PHE A 470 41.83 11.02 -7.52
N PRO A 471 42.84 10.16 -7.26
CA PRO A 471 43.76 9.74 -8.31
C PRO A 471 43.02 9.12 -9.50
N LYS A 472 43.30 9.64 -10.70
CA LYS A 472 42.71 9.13 -11.94
C LYS A 472 42.90 7.62 -12.06
N PHE A 473 41.85 6.92 -12.44
CA PHE A 473 41.90 5.50 -12.78
C PHE A 473 40.99 5.17 -13.98
N SER A 474 41.15 3.94 -14.47
CA SER A 474 40.26 3.32 -15.46
C SER A 474 39.84 1.96 -14.92
N ASN A 475 38.58 1.57 -15.15
CA ASN A 475 38.07 0.24 -14.84
C ASN A 475 38.35 -0.78 -15.94
N LYS A 476 39.30 -0.53 -16.85
CA LYS A 476 39.66 -1.49 -17.89
C LYS A 476 40.09 -2.83 -17.28
N ASP A 477 39.48 -3.91 -17.76
CA ASP A 477 39.75 -5.30 -17.34
C ASP A 477 39.51 -5.54 -15.83
N LYS A 478 38.79 -4.63 -15.16
CA LYS A 478 38.50 -4.67 -13.72
C LYS A 478 37.04 -4.34 -13.46
N MET A 479 36.44 -4.92 -12.42
CA MET A 479 35.12 -4.49 -12.00
C MET A 479 35.17 -3.10 -11.38
N LEU A 480 34.10 -2.32 -11.56
CA LEU A 480 33.91 -1.02 -10.93
C LEU A 480 32.75 -1.13 -9.95
N ILE A 481 33.02 -0.89 -8.67
CA ILE A 481 32.02 -0.87 -7.61
C ILE A 481 31.90 0.56 -7.10
N ILE A 482 30.69 1.10 -7.10
CA ILE A 482 30.33 2.40 -6.55
C ILE A 482 29.29 2.16 -5.47
N GLN A 483 29.59 2.56 -4.24
CA GLN A 483 28.67 2.37 -3.12
C GLN A 483 28.67 3.58 -2.20
N TYR A 484 27.51 3.89 -1.64
CA TYR A 484 27.38 4.87 -0.57
C TYR A 484 26.12 4.63 0.24
N ALA A 485 26.11 5.15 1.47
CA ALA A 485 24.95 5.22 2.32
C ALA A 485 24.28 6.58 2.19
N VAL A 486 22.95 6.60 2.17
CA VAL A 486 22.17 7.83 2.17
C VAL A 486 20.88 7.66 2.98
N LYS A 487 20.49 8.72 3.71
CA LYS A 487 19.20 8.83 4.41
C LYS A 487 18.56 10.19 4.22
N ARG A 488 17.23 10.27 4.38
CA ARG A 488 16.43 11.49 4.27
C ARG A 488 15.27 11.46 5.28
N PHE A 489 15.16 12.51 6.09
CA PHE A 489 14.23 12.53 7.25
C PHE A 489 12.83 13.04 6.92
N THR A 490 12.68 13.83 5.86
CA THR A 490 11.40 14.43 5.49
C THR A 490 10.84 13.66 4.31
N LEU A 491 9.74 12.95 4.51
CA LEU A 491 8.96 12.34 3.42
C LEU A 491 7.47 12.77 3.49
N PRO A 492 7.12 14.08 3.49
CA PRO A 492 5.77 14.44 3.10
C PRO A 492 5.51 13.91 1.68
N ASP A 493 4.26 13.53 1.37
CA ASP A 493 3.88 12.96 0.07
C ASP A 493 4.25 13.85 -1.13
N ASP A 494 4.44 15.15 -0.87
CA ASP A 494 4.83 16.20 -1.83
C ASP A 494 6.34 16.49 -1.89
N ASP A 495 7.21 15.74 -1.19
CA ASP A 495 8.65 16.00 -1.19
C ASP A 495 9.30 15.69 -2.54
N CYS A 496 10.27 16.52 -2.94
CA CYS A 496 11.03 16.34 -4.16
C CYS A 496 12.50 16.72 -3.96
N GLY A 497 13.41 15.81 -4.33
CA GLY A 497 14.83 16.07 -4.41
C GLY A 497 15.65 14.84 -4.80
N GLY A 498 16.78 15.11 -5.44
CA GLY A 498 17.77 14.10 -5.81
C GLY A 498 18.65 13.70 -4.62
N LEU A 499 19.02 12.43 -4.56
CA LEU A 499 19.91 11.84 -3.56
C LEU A 499 21.08 11.09 -4.23
N TYR A 500 21.30 11.32 -5.52
CA TYR A 500 22.28 10.62 -6.33
C TYR A 500 23.66 11.28 -6.30
N ILE A 501 24.67 10.47 -6.65
CA ILE A 501 26.05 10.91 -6.87
C ILE A 501 26.39 10.85 -8.36
N LYS A 502 27.35 11.67 -8.78
CA LYS A 502 27.90 11.69 -10.14
C LYS A 502 29.40 11.36 -10.10
N LEU A 503 29.81 10.36 -10.85
CA LEU A 503 31.22 10.11 -11.16
C LEU A 503 31.63 10.94 -12.36
N MET A 504 32.73 11.66 -12.20
CA MET A 504 33.21 12.67 -13.13
C MET A 504 34.60 12.31 -13.64
N ARG A 505 34.95 12.91 -14.77
CA ARG A 505 36.30 12.79 -15.32
C ARG A 505 37.33 13.55 -14.48
N SER A 506 38.61 13.16 -14.55
CA SER A 506 39.69 13.77 -13.75
C SER A 506 39.96 15.25 -14.05
N ASP A 507 39.56 15.72 -15.23
CA ASP A 507 39.71 17.10 -15.72
C ASP A 507 38.61 18.06 -15.22
N LEU A 508 37.71 17.59 -14.35
CA LEU A 508 36.67 18.41 -13.72
C LEU A 508 37.23 19.72 -13.13
N ASP A 509 36.62 20.86 -13.46
CA ASP A 509 36.78 22.09 -12.70
C ASP A 509 35.77 22.10 -11.54
N GLN A 510 36.23 21.79 -10.34
CA GLN A 510 35.37 21.67 -9.14
C GLN A 510 34.67 22.98 -8.78
N LYS A 511 35.28 24.13 -9.09
CA LYS A 511 34.69 25.46 -8.81
C LYS A 511 33.59 25.81 -9.80
N GLN A 512 33.58 25.21 -10.99
CA GLN A 512 32.56 25.43 -12.01
C GLN A 512 31.58 24.26 -12.11
N PHE A 513 31.56 23.36 -11.13
CA PHE A 513 30.72 22.16 -11.14
C PHE A 513 29.23 22.51 -11.01
N ASN A 514 28.40 22.00 -11.92
CA ASN A 514 26.97 22.30 -12.01
C ASN A 514 26.21 21.15 -12.70
N GLY A 515 24.89 21.30 -12.87
CA GLY A 515 24.02 20.28 -13.48
C GLY A 515 24.33 19.95 -14.94
N GLU A 516 24.95 20.87 -15.69
CA GLU A 516 25.36 20.67 -17.09
C GLU A 516 26.76 20.05 -17.22
N THR A 517 27.49 19.91 -16.11
CA THR A 517 28.86 19.42 -16.14
C THR A 517 28.88 17.95 -16.59
N PRO A 518 29.66 17.58 -17.63
CA PRO A 518 29.64 16.23 -18.16
C PRO A 518 30.14 15.18 -17.15
N TYR A 519 29.32 14.17 -16.89
CA TYR A 519 29.63 13.05 -15.98
C TYR A 519 29.79 11.74 -16.76
N GLU A 520 30.42 10.73 -16.15
CA GLU A 520 30.55 9.38 -16.71
C GLU A 520 29.40 8.48 -16.25
N ILE A 521 29.07 8.54 -14.95
CA ILE A 521 28.01 7.73 -14.33
C ILE A 521 27.25 8.61 -13.35
N MET A 522 25.92 8.58 -13.39
CA MET A 522 25.05 9.12 -12.33
C MET A 522 24.32 7.95 -11.68
N PHE A 523 24.48 7.78 -10.37
CA PHE A 523 23.93 6.64 -9.65
C PHE A 523 23.33 7.05 -8.31
N GLY A 524 22.10 6.65 -8.06
CA GLY A 524 21.46 6.85 -6.77
C GLY A 524 19.98 7.09 -6.76
N PRO A 525 19.40 7.20 -5.56
CA PRO A 525 17.99 7.48 -5.41
C PRO A 525 17.61 8.90 -5.85
N ASP A 526 16.40 9.04 -6.38
CA ASP A 526 15.76 10.30 -6.70
C ASP A 526 14.28 10.19 -6.35
N ILE A 527 13.82 11.18 -5.60
CA ILE A 527 12.49 11.17 -4.98
C ILE A 527 11.79 12.42 -5.46
N CYS A 528 10.69 12.28 -6.17
CA CYS A 528 9.80 13.41 -6.43
C CYS A 528 8.35 12.97 -6.34
N GLY A 529 7.62 13.43 -5.33
CA GLY A 529 6.25 13.01 -5.04
C GLY A 529 6.13 11.49 -4.84
N ILE A 530 4.91 10.96 -5.03
CA ILE A 530 4.63 9.51 -4.88
C ILE A 530 4.91 8.69 -6.14
N TYR A 531 4.87 9.30 -7.33
CA TYR A 531 4.96 8.58 -8.62
C TYR A 531 6.36 8.55 -9.24
N SER A 532 7.27 9.44 -8.81
CA SER A 532 8.63 9.55 -9.36
C SER A 532 9.71 9.23 -8.32
N ARG A 533 9.55 8.09 -7.64
CA ARG A 533 10.55 7.53 -6.71
C ARG A 533 11.28 6.37 -7.37
N LYS A 534 12.56 6.56 -7.72
CA LYS A 534 13.36 5.52 -8.39
C LYS A 534 14.85 5.68 -8.10
N ILE A 535 15.61 4.63 -8.37
CA ILE A 535 17.06 4.70 -8.40
C ILE A 535 17.47 5.06 -9.83
N HIS A 536 18.18 6.16 -10.00
CA HIS A 536 18.87 6.48 -11.24
C HIS A 536 20.15 5.66 -11.36
N ALA A 537 20.36 5.09 -12.55
CA ALA A 537 21.63 4.54 -13.00
C ALA A 537 21.78 4.95 -14.46
N ILE A 538 22.50 6.04 -14.69
CA ILE A 538 22.67 6.66 -16.02
C ILE A 538 24.14 6.57 -16.42
N PHE A 539 24.38 6.05 -17.61
CA PHE A 539 25.72 5.91 -18.16
C PHE A 539 25.95 6.85 -19.34
N ARG A 540 27.14 7.43 -19.40
CA ARG A 540 27.61 8.12 -20.59
C ARG A 540 28.26 7.12 -21.54
N TYR A 541 27.74 7.04 -22.76
CA TYR A 541 28.30 6.24 -23.84
C TYR A 541 28.26 7.05 -25.15
N ASN A 542 29.35 7.05 -25.91
CA ASN A 542 29.49 7.80 -27.16
C ASN A 542 28.97 9.26 -27.09
N ASN A 543 29.32 9.96 -25.99
CA ASN A 543 28.93 11.34 -25.70
C ASN A 543 27.41 11.60 -25.51
N SER A 544 26.62 10.54 -25.30
CA SER A 544 25.20 10.60 -24.96
C SER A 544 24.94 9.91 -23.63
N TYR A 545 23.83 10.24 -22.98
CA TYR A 545 23.43 9.65 -21.70
C TYR A 545 22.31 8.64 -21.91
N TYR A 546 22.49 7.45 -21.34
CA TYR A 546 21.53 6.35 -21.44
C TYR A 546 20.97 6.04 -20.06
N HIS A 547 19.64 6.06 -19.97
CA HIS A 547 18.91 5.72 -18.76
C HIS A 547 18.66 4.22 -18.69
N CYS A 548 18.60 3.68 -17.47
CA CYS A 548 18.16 2.30 -17.27
C CYS A 548 16.69 2.16 -17.69
N ASN A 549 16.40 1.20 -18.56
CA ASN A 549 15.06 0.86 -19.00
C ASN A 549 14.30 0.04 -17.95
N SER A 550 15.02 -0.60 -17.03
CA SER A 550 14.43 -1.34 -15.91
C SER A 550 13.99 -0.41 -14.79
N PHE A 551 12.82 -0.67 -14.21
CA PHE A 551 12.31 0.10 -13.08
C PHE A 551 13.04 -0.31 -11.79
N LEU A 552 13.84 0.62 -11.24
CA LEU A 552 14.57 0.41 -9.99
C LEU A 552 13.80 1.02 -8.82
N SER A 553 13.02 0.18 -8.12
CA SER A 553 12.22 0.60 -6.98
C SER A 553 13.08 1.09 -5.81
N LEU A 554 12.67 2.20 -5.20
CA LEU A 554 13.30 2.77 -4.02
C LEU A 554 12.81 2.13 -2.72
N ILE A 555 13.65 2.12 -1.67
CA ILE A 555 13.20 1.84 -0.31
C ILE A 555 12.73 3.15 0.32
N GLY A 556 11.45 3.20 0.74
CA GLY A 556 10.75 4.44 1.09
C GLY A 556 10.66 4.75 2.58
N ASP A 557 11.67 4.38 3.38
CA ASP A 557 11.72 4.71 4.81
C ASP A 557 12.68 5.89 5.11
N GLU A 558 12.70 6.37 6.36
CA GLU A 558 13.50 7.52 6.81
C GLU A 558 14.92 7.14 7.28
N LEU A 559 15.30 5.87 7.15
CA LEU A 559 16.53 5.30 7.70
C LEU A 559 17.67 5.33 6.66
N SER A 560 18.86 4.97 7.12
CA SER A 560 20.03 4.79 6.26
C SER A 560 19.90 3.58 5.35
N HIS A 561 20.02 3.82 4.06
CA HIS A 561 20.06 2.80 3.01
C HIS A 561 21.40 2.83 2.28
N VAL A 562 21.89 1.66 1.89
CA VAL A 562 23.12 1.50 1.11
C VAL A 562 22.77 1.13 -0.32
N TYR A 563 23.27 1.92 -1.27
CA TYR A 563 23.11 1.68 -2.70
C TYR A 563 24.45 1.28 -3.29
N THR A 564 24.48 0.14 -3.97
CA THR A 564 25.70 -0.43 -4.57
C THR A 564 25.46 -0.70 -6.05
N LEU A 565 26.35 -0.20 -6.90
CA LEU A 565 26.38 -0.48 -8.33
C LEU A 565 27.69 -1.18 -8.67
N ILE A 566 27.59 -2.31 -9.35
CA ILE A 566 28.71 -3.15 -9.78
C ILE A 566 28.67 -3.27 -11.30
N LEU A 567 29.76 -2.88 -11.96
CA LEU A 567 30.01 -3.09 -13.38
C LEU A 567 31.12 -4.10 -13.56
N TYR A 568 30.86 -5.14 -14.34
CA TYR A 568 31.83 -6.18 -14.62
C TYR A 568 32.46 -6.03 -16.01
N PRO A 569 33.70 -6.51 -16.23
CA PRO A 569 34.40 -6.41 -17.52
C PRO A 569 33.76 -7.17 -18.69
N ASN A 570 32.79 -8.05 -18.42
CA ASN A 570 32.04 -8.81 -19.40
C ASN A 570 30.74 -8.11 -19.84
N ASN A 571 30.62 -6.79 -19.62
CA ASN A 571 29.41 -6.00 -19.85
C ASN A 571 28.20 -6.40 -18.98
N THR A 572 28.38 -7.05 -17.83
CA THR A 572 27.27 -7.28 -16.90
C THR A 572 27.19 -6.18 -15.83
N ILE A 573 25.97 -5.93 -15.35
CA ILE A 573 25.68 -4.97 -14.30
C ILE A 573 24.89 -5.64 -13.18
N GLU A 574 25.19 -5.26 -11.94
CA GLU A 574 24.37 -5.57 -10.78
C GLU A 574 24.14 -4.30 -9.96
N ILE A 575 22.90 -4.07 -9.53
CA ILE A 575 22.56 -2.97 -8.63
C ILE A 575 21.86 -3.55 -7.41
N PHE A 576 22.35 -3.18 -6.22
CA PHE A 576 21.78 -3.56 -4.94
C PHE A 576 21.29 -2.33 -4.17
N ALA A 577 20.22 -2.50 -3.40
CA ALA A 577 19.84 -1.60 -2.32
C ALA A 577 19.63 -2.43 -1.04
N ASP A 578 20.38 -2.15 0.02
CA ASP A 578 20.40 -2.91 1.28
C ASP A 578 20.62 -4.42 1.10
N TYR A 579 21.61 -4.80 0.29
CA TYR A 579 21.87 -6.19 -0.14
C TYR A 579 20.77 -6.86 -0.98
N VAL A 580 19.65 -6.18 -1.23
CA VAL A 580 18.60 -6.68 -2.11
C VAL A 580 18.95 -6.32 -3.55
N GLU A 581 19.12 -7.34 -4.39
CA GLU A 581 19.33 -7.18 -5.83
C GLU A 581 18.12 -6.49 -6.46
N ARG A 582 18.37 -5.42 -7.22
CA ARG A 582 17.36 -4.67 -7.97
C ARG A 582 17.38 -5.02 -9.44
N ILE A 583 18.57 -5.11 -10.02
CA ILE A 583 18.81 -5.67 -11.36
C ILE A 583 20.10 -6.47 -11.37
N SER A 584 20.13 -7.48 -12.23
CA SER A 584 21.31 -8.23 -12.64
C SER A 584 21.13 -8.64 -14.11
N GLY A 585 22.22 -8.66 -14.87
CA GLY A 585 22.19 -9.08 -16.27
C GLY A 585 23.19 -8.37 -17.16
N ASP A 586 23.06 -8.56 -18.48
CA ASP A 586 23.85 -7.85 -19.48
C ASP A 586 23.42 -6.36 -19.51
N LEU A 587 24.38 -5.45 -19.66
CA LEU A 587 24.11 -4.02 -19.85
C LEU A 587 23.16 -3.76 -21.02
N GLU A 588 23.26 -4.55 -22.10
CA GLU A 588 22.39 -4.43 -23.28
C GLU A 588 20.92 -4.78 -23.00
N ASP A 589 20.62 -5.57 -21.97
CA ASP A 589 19.25 -5.91 -21.61
C ASP A 589 18.56 -4.77 -20.85
N HIS A 590 19.35 -3.94 -20.16
CA HIS A 590 18.87 -2.84 -19.34
C HIS A 590 19.03 -1.46 -19.99
N TYR A 591 19.81 -1.33 -21.08
CA TYR A 591 20.16 -0.06 -21.70
C TYR A 591 20.21 -0.14 -23.24
N ASP A 592 19.66 0.88 -23.90
CA ASP A 592 19.68 0.99 -25.36
C ASP A 592 20.99 1.59 -25.93
N PHE A 593 22.16 1.13 -25.43
CA PHE A 593 23.46 1.62 -25.92
C PHE A 593 23.68 1.36 -27.40
N LEU A 594 23.25 0.16 -27.83
CA LEU A 594 23.40 -0.37 -29.16
C LEU A 594 22.01 -0.54 -29.79
N LYS A 595 21.99 -0.76 -31.11
CA LYS A 595 20.77 -1.18 -31.78
C LYS A 595 20.32 -2.54 -31.22
N PRO A 596 19.02 -2.87 -31.24
CA PRO A 596 18.54 -4.14 -30.71
C PRO A 596 19.15 -5.32 -31.50
N ARG A 597 19.46 -6.41 -30.80
CA ARG A 597 20.02 -7.65 -31.38
C ARG A 597 19.09 -8.26 -32.43
N ARG A 598 17.78 -8.17 -32.21
CA ARG A 598 16.73 -8.68 -33.11
C ARG A 598 15.76 -7.56 -33.49
N ILE A 599 15.21 -7.65 -34.69
CA ILE A 599 14.16 -6.75 -35.18
C ILE A 599 13.04 -7.58 -35.79
N MET A 600 11.82 -7.02 -35.81
CA MET A 600 10.72 -7.59 -36.58
C MET A 600 11.13 -7.67 -38.06
N ASP A 601 10.87 -8.80 -38.71
CA ASP A 601 11.23 -9.00 -40.12
C ASP A 601 10.45 -8.04 -41.03
N PRO A 602 11.06 -6.99 -41.59
CA PRO A 602 10.31 -6.01 -42.37
C PRO A 602 9.72 -6.58 -43.67
N ASN A 603 10.03 -7.83 -44.02
CA ASN A 603 9.54 -8.50 -45.23
C ASN A 603 8.35 -9.43 -45.00
N VAL A 604 7.86 -9.55 -43.75
CA VAL A 604 6.77 -10.47 -43.40
C VAL A 604 5.57 -9.70 -42.89
N ASP A 605 4.54 -9.60 -43.70
CA ASP A 605 3.24 -9.10 -43.26
C ASP A 605 2.37 -10.23 -42.69
N LYS A 606 1.36 -9.85 -41.90
CA LYS A 606 0.31 -10.78 -41.46
C LYS A 606 -0.33 -11.44 -42.69
N PRO A 607 -0.33 -12.78 -42.79
CA PRO A 607 -0.98 -13.48 -43.89
C PRO A 607 -2.47 -13.14 -43.95
N ALA A 608 -3.00 -12.88 -45.15
CA ALA A 608 -4.41 -12.53 -45.32
C ALA A 608 -5.38 -13.66 -44.92
N ASP A 609 -4.91 -14.91 -44.86
CA ASP A 609 -5.66 -16.08 -44.39
C ASP A 609 -5.49 -16.33 -42.89
N TRP A 610 -4.73 -15.49 -42.18
CA TRP A 610 -4.57 -15.59 -40.73
C TRP A 610 -5.73 -14.94 -40.00
N VAL A 611 -6.50 -15.77 -39.31
CA VAL A 611 -7.67 -15.35 -38.54
C VAL A 611 -7.28 -15.23 -37.08
N ASP A 612 -7.24 -13.99 -36.59
CA ASP A 612 -6.99 -13.62 -35.19
C ASP A 612 -8.28 -13.15 -34.48
N GLU A 613 -9.41 -13.15 -35.18
CA GLU A 613 -10.74 -12.98 -34.58
C GLU A 613 -11.11 -14.26 -33.83
N GLU A 614 -11.01 -14.24 -32.50
CA GLU A 614 -11.31 -15.38 -31.63
C GLU A 614 -12.79 -15.79 -31.70
N PHE A 615 -13.69 -14.83 -31.89
CA PHE A 615 -15.12 -15.03 -31.97
C PHE A 615 -15.69 -14.44 -33.26
N ILE A 616 -16.69 -15.11 -33.84
CA ILE A 616 -17.47 -14.62 -34.98
C ILE A 616 -18.96 -14.65 -34.65
N PRO A 617 -19.78 -13.76 -35.24
CA PRO A 617 -21.22 -13.86 -35.12
C PRO A 617 -21.72 -15.20 -35.68
N ASP A 618 -22.60 -15.88 -34.97
CA ASP A 618 -23.16 -17.17 -35.39
C ASP A 618 -23.94 -16.97 -36.69
N PRO A 619 -23.50 -17.58 -37.81
CA PRO A 619 -24.17 -17.41 -39.10
C PRO A 619 -25.58 -18.04 -39.14
N ASN A 620 -25.95 -18.84 -38.15
CA ASN A 620 -27.26 -19.47 -38.04
C ASN A 620 -28.21 -18.70 -37.12
N ASP A 621 -27.70 -17.76 -36.33
CA ASP A 621 -28.54 -16.91 -35.49
C ASP A 621 -29.23 -15.88 -36.38
N LYS A 622 -30.56 -15.81 -36.24
CA LYS A 622 -31.40 -14.95 -37.08
C LYS A 622 -32.18 -14.04 -36.17
N LYS A 623 -32.21 -12.76 -36.56
CA LYS A 623 -33.05 -11.76 -35.90
C LYS A 623 -34.50 -12.27 -35.81
N PRO A 624 -35.05 -12.42 -34.60
CA PRO A 624 -36.44 -12.76 -34.41
C PRO A 624 -37.35 -11.68 -35.01
N ASP A 625 -38.45 -12.09 -35.65
CA ASP A 625 -39.40 -11.17 -36.32
C ASP A 625 -40.06 -10.18 -35.33
N ASP A 626 -40.08 -10.52 -34.04
CA ASP A 626 -40.66 -9.74 -32.95
C ASP A 626 -39.64 -8.81 -32.25
N TRP A 627 -38.39 -8.75 -32.73
CA TRP A 627 -37.33 -7.96 -32.10
C TRP A 627 -37.43 -6.45 -32.39
N ASP A 628 -37.94 -6.08 -33.58
CA ASP A 628 -38.08 -4.69 -34.01
C ASP A 628 -39.34 -4.04 -33.42
N GLN A 629 -39.32 -3.87 -32.10
CA GLN A 629 -40.33 -3.09 -31.40
C GLN A 629 -39.94 -1.61 -31.38
N PRO A 630 -40.90 -0.68 -31.49
CA PRO A 630 -40.61 0.74 -31.32
C PRO A 630 -40.15 1.00 -29.89
N GLU A 631 -39.10 1.81 -29.74
CA GLU A 631 -38.53 2.18 -28.43
C GLU A 631 -39.55 2.92 -27.54
N PHE A 632 -40.45 3.70 -28.15
CA PHE A 632 -41.48 4.45 -27.46
C PHE A 632 -42.90 4.05 -27.92
N ILE A 633 -43.78 3.82 -26.96
CA ILE A 633 -45.22 3.59 -27.17
C ILE A 633 -46.03 4.57 -26.30
N LEU A 634 -47.29 4.85 -26.66
CA LEU A 634 -48.14 5.73 -25.85
C LEU A 634 -48.60 5.01 -24.57
N ASN A 635 -48.50 5.69 -23.43
CA ASN A 635 -48.98 5.18 -22.15
C ASN A 635 -50.50 5.40 -22.01
N LEU A 636 -51.27 4.43 -22.48
CA LEU A 636 -52.74 4.49 -22.51
C LEU A 636 -53.40 4.42 -21.12
N ASP A 637 -52.65 4.09 -20.08
CA ASP A 637 -53.16 3.98 -18.70
C ASP A 637 -53.17 5.33 -17.97
N VAL A 638 -52.40 6.31 -18.46
CA VAL A 638 -52.44 7.68 -17.94
C VAL A 638 -53.74 8.32 -18.41
N LYS A 639 -54.54 8.80 -17.46
CA LYS A 639 -55.78 9.51 -17.78
C LYS A 639 -55.48 10.99 -17.97
N LYS A 640 -56.22 11.60 -18.91
CA LYS A 640 -56.24 13.05 -19.10
C LYS A 640 -56.46 13.77 -17.77
N PRO A 641 -55.59 14.73 -17.39
CA PRO A 641 -55.80 15.54 -16.19
C PRO A 641 -57.11 16.33 -16.24
N ASP A 642 -57.77 16.46 -15.09
CA ASP A 642 -59.08 17.12 -14.99
C ASP A 642 -59.01 18.65 -15.22
N ASP A 643 -57.81 19.23 -15.13
CA ASP A 643 -57.50 20.65 -15.33
C ASP A 643 -56.99 20.98 -16.75
N TRP A 644 -56.99 20.00 -17.68
CA TRP A 644 -56.52 20.19 -19.06
C TRP A 644 -57.56 20.85 -19.97
N ASP A 645 -57.23 22.02 -20.54
CA ASP A 645 -58.13 22.80 -21.39
C ASP A 645 -57.74 22.66 -22.88
N GLU A 646 -58.57 21.95 -23.66
CA GLU A 646 -58.27 21.65 -25.08
C GLU A 646 -58.25 22.89 -25.99
N GLU A 647 -58.83 24.02 -25.56
CA GLU A 647 -58.86 25.26 -26.34
C GLU A 647 -57.56 26.07 -26.17
N TRP A 648 -56.86 25.89 -25.05
CA TRP A 648 -55.60 26.59 -24.72
C TRP A 648 -54.36 25.68 -24.78
N ASP A 649 -54.48 24.42 -24.36
CA ASP A 649 -53.38 23.45 -24.23
C ASP A 649 -53.30 22.43 -25.39
N GLY A 650 -54.33 22.39 -26.25
CA GLY A 650 -54.41 21.47 -27.41
C GLY A 650 -55.05 20.11 -27.12
N GLU A 651 -55.22 19.28 -28.16
CA GLU A 651 -55.73 17.90 -28.00
C GLU A 651 -54.77 17.08 -27.12
N TRP A 652 -55.32 16.48 -26.06
CA TRP A 652 -54.52 15.70 -25.13
C TRP A 652 -54.06 14.38 -25.78
N GLU A 653 -52.75 14.16 -25.82
CA GLU A 653 -52.14 12.89 -26.19
C GLU A 653 -51.53 12.24 -24.94
N PRO A 654 -51.75 10.93 -24.71
CA PRO A 654 -51.13 10.22 -23.59
C PRO A 654 -49.60 10.33 -23.68
N PRO A 655 -48.89 10.52 -22.56
CA PRO A 655 -47.44 10.61 -22.58
C PRO A 655 -46.81 9.32 -23.14
N GLY A 656 -45.73 9.45 -23.89
CA GLY A 656 -44.93 8.31 -24.32
C GLY A 656 -44.31 7.59 -23.12
N MET A 657 -44.19 6.27 -23.21
CA MET A 657 -43.43 5.43 -22.30
C MET A 657 -42.48 4.53 -23.09
N VAL A 658 -41.39 4.11 -22.46
CA VAL A 658 -40.48 3.11 -23.03
C VAL A 658 -41.26 1.81 -23.20
N ASN A 659 -41.16 1.21 -24.39
CA ASN A 659 -41.80 -0.06 -24.67
C ASN A 659 -41.09 -1.19 -23.91
N PRO A 660 -41.76 -1.90 -22.98
CA PRO A 660 -41.15 -3.00 -22.23
C PRO A 660 -40.64 -4.15 -23.11
N ASP A 661 -41.15 -4.27 -24.34
CA ASP A 661 -40.75 -5.28 -25.30
C ASP A 661 -39.58 -4.82 -26.21
N TYR A 662 -39.07 -3.61 -26.04
CA TYR A 662 -37.90 -3.12 -26.78
C TYR A 662 -36.61 -3.78 -26.27
N LYS A 663 -35.88 -4.44 -27.17
CA LYS A 663 -34.69 -5.24 -26.86
C LYS A 663 -33.39 -4.66 -27.44
N GLY A 664 -33.41 -3.41 -27.90
CA GLY A 664 -32.26 -2.75 -28.54
C GLY A 664 -31.94 -3.27 -29.93
N GLU A 665 -30.82 -2.81 -30.51
CA GLU A 665 -30.33 -3.32 -31.80
C GLU A 665 -29.94 -4.80 -31.67
N TRP A 666 -30.52 -5.65 -32.51
CA TRP A 666 -30.20 -7.07 -32.49
C TRP A 666 -28.77 -7.31 -32.98
N THR A 667 -27.96 -7.96 -32.15
CA THR A 667 -26.65 -8.51 -32.52
C THR A 667 -26.71 -10.05 -32.48
N PRO A 668 -26.17 -10.76 -33.49
CA PRO A 668 -26.10 -12.22 -33.47
C PRO A 668 -25.18 -12.68 -32.33
N LYS A 669 -25.49 -13.82 -31.71
CA LYS A 669 -24.61 -14.42 -30.69
C LYS A 669 -23.23 -14.72 -31.26
N GLU A 670 -22.19 -14.45 -30.49
CA GLU A 670 -20.82 -14.79 -30.86
C GLU A 670 -20.52 -16.26 -30.56
N ILE A 671 -19.84 -16.94 -31.48
CA ILE A 671 -19.36 -18.31 -31.33
C ILE A 671 -17.84 -18.35 -31.56
N PRO A 672 -17.11 -19.28 -30.92
CA PRO A 672 -15.69 -19.46 -31.17
C PRO A 672 -15.45 -19.69 -32.66
N ASN A 673 -14.55 -18.89 -33.22
CA ASN A 673 -14.22 -18.96 -34.64
C ASN A 673 -13.37 -20.22 -34.90
N PRO A 674 -13.88 -21.22 -35.64
CA PRO A 674 -13.14 -22.45 -35.89
C PRO A 674 -11.86 -22.24 -36.71
N ALA A 675 -11.73 -21.08 -37.36
CA ALA A 675 -10.55 -20.70 -38.13
C ALA A 675 -9.50 -19.92 -37.31
N TYR A 676 -9.78 -19.58 -36.04
CA TYR A 676 -8.86 -18.83 -35.17
C TYR A 676 -7.51 -19.55 -35.02
N ARG A 677 -6.42 -18.83 -35.27
CA ARG A 677 -5.04 -19.35 -35.19
C ARG A 677 -4.20 -18.71 -34.09
N GLY A 678 -4.81 -17.91 -33.21
CA GLY A 678 -4.10 -17.06 -32.26
C GLY A 678 -3.86 -15.66 -32.82
N GLU A 679 -3.50 -14.71 -31.94
CA GLU A 679 -2.98 -13.42 -32.37
C GLU A 679 -1.73 -13.63 -33.24
N TRP A 680 -1.64 -12.90 -34.35
CA TRP A 680 -0.49 -13.01 -35.23
C TRP A 680 0.74 -12.36 -34.58
N ILE A 681 1.77 -13.16 -34.33
CA ILE A 681 3.04 -12.70 -33.79
C ILE A 681 4.01 -12.47 -34.95
N HIS A 682 4.50 -11.24 -35.08
CA HIS A 682 5.47 -10.86 -36.10
C HIS A 682 6.80 -11.61 -35.87
N PRO A 683 7.33 -12.36 -36.86
CA PRO A 683 8.62 -13.03 -36.69
C PRO A 683 9.76 -12.03 -36.47
N GLU A 684 10.65 -12.37 -35.53
CA GLU A 684 11.88 -11.62 -35.27
C GLU A 684 13.07 -12.26 -35.98
N ILE A 685 13.88 -11.44 -36.64
CA ILE A 685 15.14 -11.82 -37.29
C ILE A 685 16.31 -11.10 -36.63
N ASP A 686 17.51 -11.65 -36.81
CA ASP A 686 18.74 -10.99 -36.37
C ASP A 686 18.88 -9.65 -37.09
N ASN A 687 19.20 -8.60 -36.35
CA ASN A 687 19.36 -7.27 -36.89
C ASN A 687 20.71 -7.18 -37.65
N PRO A 688 20.72 -7.02 -38.98
CA PRO A 688 21.96 -6.94 -39.75
C PRO A 688 22.80 -5.70 -39.41
N ASN A 689 22.21 -4.71 -38.74
CA ASN A 689 22.89 -3.49 -38.30
C ASN A 689 23.35 -3.56 -36.83
N TYR A 690 23.17 -4.70 -36.15
CA TYR A 690 23.70 -4.90 -34.81
C TYR A 690 25.21 -5.13 -34.88
N VAL A 691 25.96 -4.38 -34.07
CA VAL A 691 27.41 -4.53 -33.92
C VAL A 691 27.68 -4.60 -32.41
N PRO A 692 28.16 -5.73 -31.87
CA PRO A 692 28.45 -5.85 -30.45
C PRO A 692 29.67 -5.00 -30.09
N ASP A 693 29.63 -4.37 -28.91
CA ASP A 693 30.76 -3.65 -28.33
C ASP A 693 31.17 -4.33 -27.01
N PRO A 694 32.37 -4.93 -26.92
CA PRO A 694 32.83 -5.57 -25.68
C PRO A 694 33.25 -4.59 -24.58
N ASN A 695 33.19 -3.27 -24.82
CA ASN A 695 33.66 -2.25 -23.89
C ASN A 695 32.55 -1.30 -23.42
N LEU A 696 31.28 -1.74 -23.39
CA LEU A 696 30.18 -0.91 -22.87
C LEU A 696 30.40 -0.54 -21.40
N TYR A 697 31.01 -1.43 -20.61
CA TYR A 697 31.35 -1.20 -19.20
C TYR A 697 32.48 -0.17 -18.98
N LEU A 698 33.27 0.14 -20.01
CA LEU A 698 34.58 0.77 -19.87
C LEU A 698 34.47 2.30 -19.73
N HIS A 699 35.01 2.80 -18.62
CA HIS A 699 35.26 4.21 -18.37
C HIS A 699 36.76 4.44 -18.12
N ASP A 700 37.39 5.22 -18.97
CA ASP A 700 38.86 5.33 -19.07
C ASP A 700 39.48 6.46 -18.24
N ASN A 701 38.65 7.38 -17.75
CA ASN A 701 39.10 8.65 -17.19
C ASN A 701 38.36 9.08 -15.92
N ILE A 702 38.04 8.16 -15.01
CA ILE A 702 37.38 8.49 -13.75
C ILE A 702 38.40 9.14 -12.81
N GLY A 703 38.05 10.28 -12.19
CA GLY A 703 38.95 10.97 -11.24
C GLY A 703 38.29 11.97 -10.29
N ALA A 704 36.97 12.07 -10.30
CA ALA A 704 36.25 12.90 -9.35
C ALA A 704 34.87 12.30 -9.06
N ILE A 705 34.34 12.65 -7.89
CA ILE A 705 32.96 12.38 -7.46
C ILE A 705 32.31 13.70 -7.10
N GLY A 706 31.05 13.88 -7.50
CA GLY A 706 30.28 15.08 -7.23
C GLY A 706 28.87 14.75 -6.76
N ILE A 707 28.36 15.59 -5.87
CA ILE A 707 26.95 15.62 -5.49
C ILE A 707 26.40 16.92 -6.05
N GLU A 708 25.52 16.81 -7.04
CA GLU A 708 24.79 17.94 -7.60
C GLU A 708 23.31 17.58 -7.66
N VAL A 709 22.53 18.18 -6.77
CA VAL A 709 21.12 17.83 -6.54
C VAL A 709 20.30 19.06 -6.23
N TRP A 710 19.06 19.08 -6.69
CA TRP A 710 18.05 20.02 -6.22
C TRP A 710 17.19 19.35 -5.15
N GLN A 711 16.84 20.07 -4.08
CA GLN A 711 16.01 19.56 -3.00
C GLN A 711 15.01 20.60 -2.49
N VAL A 712 13.75 20.21 -2.35
CA VAL A 712 12.70 21.00 -1.67
C VAL A 712 12.96 21.01 -0.18
N ASN A 713 13.04 19.84 0.44
CA ASN A 713 13.41 19.73 1.85
C ASN A 713 14.87 19.30 1.97
N SER A 714 15.63 20.05 2.76
CA SER A 714 16.96 19.67 3.20
C SER A 714 16.86 18.69 4.36
N SER A 715 17.79 17.73 4.41
CA SER A 715 17.86 16.65 5.42
C SER A 715 18.62 15.44 4.88
N THR A 716 19.00 15.44 3.61
CA THR A 716 19.71 14.32 3.01
C THR A 716 21.12 14.24 3.59
N ILE A 717 21.48 13.08 4.11
CA ILE A 717 22.79 12.78 4.69
C ILE A 717 23.46 11.71 3.83
N TYR A 718 24.67 12.00 3.36
CA TYR A 718 25.53 11.07 2.62
C TYR A 718 26.68 10.59 3.53
N ASP A 719 26.92 9.29 3.55
CA ASP A 719 28.02 8.70 4.32
C ASP A 719 28.54 7.40 3.67
N ASN A 720 29.66 6.86 4.17
CA ASN A 720 30.26 5.58 3.78
C ASN A 720 30.40 5.42 2.25
N ILE A 721 30.89 6.47 1.60
CA ILE A 721 31.10 6.50 0.15
C ILE A 721 32.38 5.72 -0.16
N ILE A 722 32.30 4.74 -1.06
CA ILE A 722 33.44 3.94 -1.52
C ILE A 722 33.38 3.68 -3.04
N ILE A 723 34.54 3.77 -3.68
CA ILE A 723 34.76 3.33 -5.07
C ILE A 723 35.91 2.34 -5.05
N THR A 724 35.67 1.11 -5.49
CA THR A 724 36.62 -0.02 -5.36
C THR A 724 36.46 -1.02 -6.50
N ASP A 725 37.43 -1.94 -6.66
CA ASP A 725 37.32 -3.13 -7.52
C ASP A 725 37.14 -4.43 -6.70
N SER A 726 36.86 -4.31 -5.39
CA SER A 726 36.68 -5.45 -4.48
C SER A 726 35.30 -5.49 -3.83
N ILE A 727 34.60 -6.61 -4.06
CA ILE A 727 33.28 -6.89 -3.45
C ILE A 727 33.40 -7.01 -1.93
N GLU A 728 34.51 -7.56 -1.42
CA GLU A 728 34.70 -7.72 0.02
C GLU A 728 34.82 -6.37 0.75
N GLU A 729 35.57 -5.43 0.18
CA GLU A 729 35.70 -4.08 0.75
C GLU A 729 34.37 -3.32 0.70
N ALA A 730 33.62 -3.46 -0.40
CA ALA A 730 32.27 -2.89 -0.50
C ALA A 730 31.32 -3.48 0.56
N LYS A 731 31.34 -4.80 0.77
CA LYS A 731 30.54 -5.47 1.82
C LYS A 731 30.92 -5.02 3.22
N LYS A 732 32.22 -4.86 3.52
CA LYS A 732 32.70 -4.32 4.81
C LYS A 732 32.14 -2.91 5.05
N PHE A 733 32.18 -2.04 4.04
CA PHE A 733 31.61 -0.69 4.14
C PHE A 733 30.09 -0.70 4.30
N ALA A 734 29.39 -1.57 3.58
CA ALA A 734 27.93 -1.70 3.70
C ALA A 734 27.52 -2.15 5.11
N ALA A 735 28.27 -3.09 5.69
CA ALA A 735 28.03 -3.58 7.05
C ALA A 735 28.18 -2.49 8.12
N LEU A 736 29.09 -1.51 7.94
CA LEU A 736 29.20 -0.39 8.89
C LEU A 736 27.87 0.37 9.02
N THR A 737 27.18 0.59 7.90
CA THR A 737 25.86 1.25 7.88
C THR A 737 24.75 0.30 8.30
N LEU A 738 24.61 -0.85 7.62
CA LEU A 738 23.44 -1.73 7.79
C LEU A 738 23.48 -2.54 9.08
N ASP A 739 24.65 -3.03 9.48
CA ASP A 739 24.81 -3.79 10.72
C ASP A 739 25.13 -2.91 11.94
N GLY A 740 25.58 -1.67 11.71
CA GLY A 740 25.91 -0.68 12.72
C GLY A 740 24.84 0.40 12.86
N THR A 741 24.96 1.47 12.06
CA THR A 741 24.13 2.68 12.13
C THR A 741 22.63 2.38 12.11
N ARG A 742 22.17 1.56 11.14
CA ARG A 742 20.74 1.27 10.92
C ARG A 742 20.08 0.61 12.12
N LYS A 743 20.75 -0.30 12.83
CA LYS A 743 20.18 -0.95 14.03
C LYS A 743 19.86 0.04 15.15
N GLY A 744 20.70 1.07 15.32
CA GLY A 744 20.45 2.14 16.29
C GLY A 744 19.32 3.07 15.83
N GLU A 745 19.30 3.40 14.54
CA GLU A 745 18.24 4.21 13.93
C GLU A 745 16.86 3.56 14.10
N GLU A 746 16.74 2.27 13.78
CA GLU A 746 15.49 1.49 13.93
C GLU A 746 15.00 1.49 15.38
N LYS A 747 15.91 1.33 16.35
CA LYS A 747 15.57 1.37 17.77
C LYS A 747 15.05 2.74 18.18
N MET A 748 15.73 3.82 17.80
CA MET A 748 15.29 5.18 18.16
C MET A 748 14.00 5.57 17.44
N LYS A 749 13.82 5.16 16.18
CA LYS A 749 12.57 5.37 15.44
C LYS A 749 11.40 4.69 16.14
N LYS A 750 11.59 3.44 16.56
CA LYS A 750 10.56 2.70 17.32
C LYS A 750 10.19 3.40 18.63
N GLU A 751 11.17 3.84 19.42
CA GLU A 751 10.92 4.58 20.66
C GLU A 751 10.18 5.91 20.41
N PHE A 752 10.50 6.59 19.31
CA PHE A 752 9.83 7.81 18.88
C PHE A 752 8.37 7.56 18.48
N ASP A 753 8.12 6.54 17.66
CA ASP A 753 6.77 6.18 17.20
C ASP A 753 5.87 5.73 18.36
N GLU A 754 6.40 4.92 19.29
CA GLU A 754 5.69 4.53 20.52
C GLU A 754 5.37 5.73 21.43
N LYS A 755 6.19 6.79 21.39
CA LYS A 755 5.91 8.03 22.11
C LYS A 755 4.83 8.84 21.40
N LEU A 756 4.89 8.96 20.07
CA LEU A 756 3.90 9.67 19.27
C LEU A 756 2.52 9.06 19.43
N GLN A 757 2.43 7.72 19.36
CA GLN A 757 1.17 7.00 19.56
C GLN A 757 0.56 7.24 20.94
N ARG A 758 1.38 7.25 22.01
CA ARG A 758 0.90 7.59 23.37
C ARG A 758 0.38 9.02 23.47
N GLU A 759 1.04 9.97 22.81
CA GLU A 759 0.60 11.38 22.79
C GLU A 759 -0.70 11.56 22.00
N GLU A 760 -0.90 10.80 20.92
CA GLU A 760 -2.16 10.77 20.16
C GLU A 760 -3.30 10.15 20.96
N GLU A 761 -3.08 9.00 21.60
CA GLU A 761 -4.07 8.38 22.50
C GLU A 761 -4.46 9.30 23.66
N GLU A 762 -3.52 10.09 24.20
CA GLU A 762 -3.81 11.09 25.23
C GLU A 762 -4.63 12.26 24.70
N LYS A 763 -4.44 12.67 23.44
CA LYS A 763 -5.24 13.71 22.79
C LYS A 763 -6.66 13.22 22.52
N GLU A 764 -6.81 12.02 21.97
CA GLU A 764 -8.13 11.40 21.73
C GLU A 764 -8.92 11.27 23.03
N LYS A 765 -8.29 10.77 24.11
CA LYS A 765 -8.93 10.71 25.44
C LYS A 765 -9.34 12.08 25.96
N LYS A 766 -8.56 13.14 25.70
CA LYS A 766 -8.93 14.50 26.10
C LYS A 766 -10.12 15.02 25.28
N GLU A 767 -10.16 14.74 23.98
CA GLU A 767 -11.29 15.10 23.11
C GLU A 767 -12.57 14.36 23.47
N GLU A 768 -12.49 13.05 23.77
CA GLU A 768 -13.64 12.28 24.27
C GLU A 768 -14.16 12.83 25.59
N ASN A 769 -13.28 13.15 26.55
CA ASN A 769 -13.69 13.75 27.82
C ASN A 769 -14.35 15.14 27.63
N LEU A 770 -13.87 15.93 26.67
CA LEU A 770 -14.47 17.22 26.33
C LEU A 770 -15.87 17.05 25.72
N LYS A 771 -16.04 16.08 24.80
CA LYS A 771 -17.35 15.75 24.22
C LYS A 771 -18.35 15.26 25.29
N GLU A 772 -17.91 14.39 26.20
CA GLU A 772 -18.75 13.95 27.33
C GLU A 772 -19.16 15.12 28.26
N GLU A 773 -18.27 16.09 28.50
CA GLU A 773 -18.60 17.28 29.29
C GLU A 773 -19.59 18.20 28.56
N GLU A 774 -19.51 18.31 27.24
CA GLU A 774 -20.45 19.08 26.43
C GLU A 774 -21.83 18.42 26.39
N GLU A 775 -21.91 17.10 26.21
CA GLU A 775 -23.16 16.33 26.27
C GLU A 775 -23.84 16.48 27.65
N LYS A 776 -23.07 16.37 28.74
CA LYS A 776 -23.60 16.58 30.11
C LYS A 776 -24.11 18.01 30.33
N LYS A 777 -23.49 19.03 29.69
CA LYS A 777 -23.95 20.42 29.75
C LYS A 777 -25.21 20.63 28.90
N GLU A 778 -25.31 20.01 27.74
CA GLU A 778 -26.53 20.05 26.91
C GLU A 778 -27.69 19.36 27.62
N GLU A 779 -27.48 18.19 28.20
CA GLU A 779 -28.49 17.44 28.96
C GLU A 779 -28.95 18.23 30.20
N ALA A 780 -28.04 18.87 30.93
CA ALA A 780 -28.38 19.77 32.03
C ALA A 780 -29.18 21.00 31.57
N SER A 781 -28.89 21.52 30.37
CA SER A 781 -29.62 22.65 29.78
C SER A 781 -31.04 22.26 29.32
N LEU A 782 -31.21 21.03 28.81
CA LEU A 782 -32.51 20.47 28.44
C LEU A 782 -33.38 20.23 29.67
N ASN A 783 -32.81 19.66 30.73
CA ASN A 783 -33.50 19.44 32.00
C ASN A 783 -33.96 20.77 32.62
N GLN A 784 -33.14 21.83 32.57
CA GLN A 784 -33.56 23.17 33.01
C GLN A 784 -34.65 23.82 32.16
N LYS A 785 -34.72 23.49 30.86
CA LYS A 785 -35.82 23.94 29.98
C LYS A 785 -37.12 23.20 30.32
N GLN A 786 -37.07 21.89 30.53
CA GLN A 786 -38.22 21.09 30.97
C GLN A 786 -38.75 21.56 32.32
N GLU A 787 -37.88 21.81 33.32
CA GLU A 787 -38.32 22.33 34.63
C GLU A 787 -38.99 23.72 34.53
N LYS A 788 -38.59 24.55 33.55
CA LYS A 788 -39.21 25.85 33.29
C LYS A 788 -40.55 25.73 32.56
N GLU A 789 -40.70 24.75 31.66
CA GLU A 789 -41.97 24.45 31.00
C GLU A 789 -42.99 23.85 31.98
N GLU A 790 -42.57 22.92 32.84
CA GLU A 790 -43.44 22.37 33.90
C GLU A 790 -43.88 23.43 34.92
N ARG A 791 -43.04 24.45 35.19
CA ARG A 791 -43.45 25.61 36.01
C ARG A 791 -44.45 26.51 35.30
N LYS A 792 -44.30 26.73 34.00
CA LYS A 792 -45.26 27.50 33.21
C LYS A 792 -46.62 26.81 33.08
N GLU A 793 -46.64 25.49 32.90
CA GLU A 793 -47.89 24.72 32.88
C GLU A 793 -48.61 24.74 34.23
N LYS A 794 -47.86 24.73 35.35
CA LYS A 794 -48.44 24.92 36.69
C LYS A 794 -49.03 26.30 36.88
N GLU A 795 -48.38 27.36 36.40
CA GLU A 795 -48.89 28.74 36.46
C GLU A 795 -50.13 28.95 35.55
N GLU A 796 -50.16 28.35 34.35
CA GLU A 796 -51.34 28.39 33.46
C GLU A 796 -52.53 27.56 33.99
N SER A 797 -52.27 26.51 34.79
CA SER A 797 -53.31 25.74 35.48
C SER A 797 -53.95 26.47 36.67
N GLU A 798 -53.28 27.49 37.23
CA GLU A 798 -53.80 28.32 38.32
C GLU A 798 -54.57 29.55 37.82
N GLU A 799 -54.31 30.06 36.60
CA GLU A 799 -55.03 31.19 35.99
C GLU A 799 -56.36 30.80 35.30
N SER A 800 -56.66 29.51 35.15
CA SER A 800 -57.86 29.01 34.45
C SER A 800 -58.94 28.43 35.38
N LYS A 801 -59.34 29.19 36.43
CA LYS A 801 -60.59 28.92 37.17
C LYS A 801 -61.51 30.15 37.20
N PRO A 802 -62.71 30.10 36.57
CA PRO A 802 -63.69 31.16 36.69
C PRO A 802 -64.47 31.08 38.01
N ASN A 803 -64.94 32.25 38.44
CA ASN A 803 -65.54 32.57 39.73
C ASN A 803 -67.08 32.67 39.61
N ILE A 804 -67.80 32.48 40.74
CA ILE A 804 -69.19 32.92 41.08
C ILE A 804 -70.32 31.84 40.91
N ILE A 805 -70.78 31.14 41.97
CA ILE A 805 -71.84 31.46 43.01
C ILE A 805 -73.27 31.35 42.41
N GLN A 806 -74.27 30.58 42.85
CA GLN A 806 -74.88 30.30 44.19
C GLN A 806 -75.96 29.16 44.06
N GLU A 807 -76.51 28.70 45.21
CA GLU A 807 -77.60 27.70 45.43
C GLU A 807 -77.09 26.26 45.56
N GLU A 808 -77.28 25.50 46.65
CA GLU A 808 -78.28 25.49 47.72
C GLU A 808 -77.63 25.31 49.11
N LYS A 809 -78.27 25.93 50.11
CA LYS A 809 -78.13 25.63 51.54
C LYS A 809 -79.07 24.46 51.91
N GLU A 810 -78.75 23.83 53.04
CA GLU A 810 -79.50 22.79 53.78
C GLU A 810 -79.10 21.36 53.39
N GLU A 811 -78.54 20.51 54.25
CA GLU A 811 -78.32 20.49 55.69
C GLU A 811 -77.22 19.46 55.97
N LEU A 812 -76.19 19.85 56.74
CA LEU A 812 -75.69 19.08 57.89
C LEU A 812 -74.59 19.90 58.55
N LYS A 813 -75.02 20.67 59.54
CA LYS A 813 -74.19 21.02 60.70
C LYS A 813 -73.87 19.74 61.46
N VAL A 814 -72.75 19.84 62.18
CA VAL A 814 -72.34 19.11 63.39
C VAL A 814 -71.28 18.04 63.12
N ASP A 815 -70.23 18.13 63.95
CA ASP A 815 -69.00 17.34 64.01
C ASP A 815 -67.96 17.75 62.97
N SER A 816 -66.92 18.55 63.26
CA SER A 816 -66.04 18.45 64.42
C SER A 816 -65.18 19.72 64.57
N GLU A 817 -65.74 20.77 65.19
CA GLU A 817 -64.92 21.68 66.01
C GLU A 817 -64.72 21.00 67.37
N ARG A 818 -63.73 20.11 67.45
CA ARG A 818 -63.10 19.77 68.72
C ARG A 818 -61.70 19.25 68.44
N GLU A 819 -60.75 19.85 69.13
CA GLU A 819 -59.34 19.44 69.21
C GLU A 819 -58.37 20.10 68.22
N LEU A 820 -58.45 21.43 68.09
CA LEU A 820 -57.25 22.26 68.18
C LEU A 820 -57.04 22.64 69.65
N ARG A 821 -56.44 21.72 70.41
CA ARG A 821 -55.75 22.05 71.66
C ARG A 821 -54.73 20.96 71.97
N ASN A 822 -53.47 21.41 71.93
CA ASN A 822 -52.26 20.78 72.46
C ASN A 822 -51.74 19.57 71.69
N ASP A 823 -50.58 19.76 71.06
CA ASP A 823 -49.38 19.00 71.44
C ASP A 823 -48.14 19.81 70.97
N GLU A 824 -47.91 20.94 71.66
CA GLU A 824 -46.56 21.30 72.04
C GLU A 824 -46.20 20.40 73.23
N GLU A 825 -45.36 19.38 73.01
CA GLU A 825 -44.28 19.05 73.94
C GLU A 825 -43.34 17.99 73.35
N ASN A 826 -42.07 18.40 73.28
CA ASN A 826 -40.87 17.58 73.40
C ASN A 826 -40.45 16.67 72.23
N GLU A 827 -39.41 17.17 71.56
CA GLU A 827 -38.10 16.52 71.47
C GLU A 827 -38.04 15.06 71.93
N LEU A 828 -37.61 14.15 71.05
CA LEU A 828 -36.35 13.40 71.20
C LEU A 828 -36.20 12.34 70.09
N LYS A 829 -35.08 12.47 69.38
CA LYS A 829 -34.20 11.39 68.89
C LYS A 829 -34.67 10.54 67.71
N GLU A 830 -34.21 10.95 66.52
CA GLU A 830 -33.59 9.99 65.60
C GLU A 830 -32.09 9.94 65.89
N ASP A 831 -31.68 8.84 66.50
CA ASP A 831 -30.30 8.42 66.67
C ASP A 831 -30.13 7.20 65.74
N LYS A 832 -29.47 7.38 64.59
CA LYS A 832 -28.26 6.63 64.19
C LYS A 832 -27.96 6.67 62.69
N GLU A 833 -26.71 7.10 62.48
CA GLU A 833 -25.73 6.66 61.48
C GLU A 833 -25.80 7.18 60.04
N GLY A 834 -24.74 7.91 59.68
CA GLY A 834 -24.37 8.23 58.29
C GLY A 834 -23.25 9.26 58.20
N LYS A 835 -22.00 8.87 58.48
CA LYS A 835 -20.78 9.70 58.41
C LYS A 835 -20.23 9.81 56.98
N LYS A 836 -19.55 10.94 56.71
CA LYS A 836 -18.68 11.30 55.55
C LYS A 836 -19.47 11.71 54.30
N SER A 837 -19.15 12.77 53.56
CA SER A 837 -17.92 13.52 53.32
C SER A 837 -18.27 14.87 52.66
N LYS A 838 -17.73 16.00 53.16
CA LYS A 838 -17.41 17.22 52.38
C LYS A 838 -16.77 18.26 53.31
N ARG A 839 -15.50 18.56 53.12
CA ARG A 839 -14.82 19.78 53.58
C ARG A 839 -13.46 19.86 52.89
N GLU A 840 -13.32 20.78 51.96
CA GLU A 840 -12.12 21.59 51.79
C GLU A 840 -12.51 22.91 51.12
N MET A 841 -12.12 24.02 51.74
CA MET A 841 -11.28 25.07 51.15
C MET A 841 -11.44 26.33 52.00
N ASP A 842 -10.46 26.56 52.88
CA ASP A 842 -9.86 27.88 52.98
C ASP A 842 -8.50 27.84 53.68
N LYS A 843 -7.54 28.59 53.12
CA LYS A 843 -6.18 28.94 53.58
C LYS A 843 -4.99 28.14 53.00
N LYS A 844 -4.54 28.58 51.82
CA LYS A 844 -3.13 28.57 51.38
C LYS A 844 -2.57 29.99 51.51
N GLU A 845 -1.60 30.19 52.38
CA GLU A 845 -0.15 30.17 52.12
C GLU A 845 0.40 31.51 51.63
N ARG A 846 1.24 32.08 52.52
CA ARG A 846 2.18 33.17 52.29
C ARG A 846 3.57 32.52 52.41
N TRP A 847 4.54 33.14 51.73
CA TRP A 847 6.00 33.00 51.83
C TRP A 847 6.68 32.30 50.63
N LYS A 848 7.33 33.15 49.83
CA LYS A 848 8.46 32.85 48.93
C LYS A 848 9.78 33.19 49.66
N ASP A 849 10.82 32.48 49.23
CA ASP A 849 12.26 32.78 49.24
C ASP A 849 12.95 33.03 50.58
N ASP A 850 13.98 32.24 50.91
CA ASP A 850 15.35 32.56 50.48
C ASP A 850 16.30 31.39 50.76
N SER A 851 17.46 31.52 50.13
CA SER A 851 18.51 30.60 49.78
C SER A 851 19.59 30.33 50.85
N ARG A 852 20.39 29.30 50.53
CA ARG A 852 21.86 29.15 50.71
C ARG A 852 22.44 28.37 51.91
N LYS A 853 23.39 27.49 51.50
CA LYS A 853 24.64 27.01 52.14
C LYS A 853 24.47 25.89 53.17
N GLU A 854 25.34 24.89 53.31
CA GLU A 854 26.60 24.43 52.71
C GLU A 854 26.91 23.05 53.37
N GLU A 855 27.80 22.24 52.76
CA GLU A 855 28.62 21.16 53.38
C GLU A 855 27.86 19.90 53.88
N LEU A 856 28.16 18.67 53.42
CA LEU A 856 29.43 17.95 53.32
C LEU A 856 29.34 16.83 52.27
#